data_AF-A0A4U8SYV6-F1
#
_entry.id   AF-A0A4U8SYV6-F1
#
_cell.length_a   1.000
_cell.length_b   1.000
_cell.length_c   1.000
_cell.angle_alpha   90.00
_cell.angle_beta   90.00
_cell.angle_gamma   90.00
#
_symmetry.space_group_name_H-M   'P 1'
#
loop_
_entity.id
_entity.type
_entity.pdbx_description
1 polymer ?
#
loop_
_entity_poly.entity_id
_entity_poly.type
_entity_poly.pdbx_seq_one_letter_code
_entity_poly.pdbx_strand_id
1 'polypeptide(L)'
;MRKSRILSLVLVVFMLFACSDEGAKTEATQDSQPLTQKPKLELESNNDHLTSIMDKILAYVVYEPSTQGKEQNNIEQDTSSSSSLSNPANAKGYLQRAYEMNKGVGSYQQMPETLHLIKKDLQERIAQNAIAIDLAYELEIDTDLALLLVRQGSMQSLADLLLGQEKSAKESGLLAEVIEYQIQIRLLALYGLYHSQMGETSQQGSLEDTLRFKAETQNYLKQYKDFLPPKHYELYDKALELLGDASLQGQIPIDRILQQLLVYSTHIEEDSGEIVDIGRLQKAYELFQIRDFSSPQAKEIVEITQNLLKNTYENAQVGNYIYGLNYLTLAFLNENVSRNIESALEYLQKDFQFYQIQQHTFLLTYFQNYITSMFVGAYILSGLHQDREYFENLLRRIQTELAQYDDVINEDDMNLYKEMLGMLEKTDKEAFSSISFVESKPKDEDGFIKIRLDLSPQEMQKIKELMTKEQNTPQGEVFCLDVADVEFMLSLVYQAYKIQGYEGIAPDFFKIRMEEVFGVRDFSQMGKYFVDFDRFMVVGVADRKCYKQNLLIDERLGRLQEKQSVCGYSLFFDKENGIMTDEILPSILLEQVADGNVYFRLKVADLNLNRFIFQNNETALKEFETMPHTSTILAILLESFPDFSSYLKGRIAKTENFLMKAKAKECEKP
;
A
#
# COMPACT_ATOMS: atom_id res chain seq x y z
N MET A 1 -8.46 70.67 33.73
CA MET A 1 -8.61 69.26 33.26
C MET A 1 -9.09 69.09 31.82
N ARG A 2 -9.91 69.99 31.23
CA ARG A 2 -10.32 69.90 29.80
C ARG A 2 -9.19 70.16 28.78
N LYS A 3 -8.21 71.03 29.11
CA LYS A 3 -7.07 71.33 28.22
C LYS A 3 -6.01 70.21 28.14
N SER A 4 -5.89 69.38 29.18
CA SER A 4 -4.96 68.24 29.20
C SER A 4 -5.48 67.08 28.35
N ARG A 5 -6.80 66.84 28.31
CA ARG A 5 -7.40 65.81 27.45
C ARG A 5 -7.36 66.15 25.96
N ILE A 6 -7.42 67.43 25.59
CA ILE A 6 -7.30 67.88 24.19
C ILE A 6 -5.84 67.78 23.72
N LEU A 7 -4.87 68.10 24.58
CA LEU A 7 -3.45 67.94 24.25
C LEU A 7 -3.07 66.46 24.08
N SER A 8 -3.62 65.55 24.89
CA SER A 8 -3.43 64.11 24.75
C SER A 8 -4.10 63.54 23.49
N LEU A 9 -5.26 64.07 23.08
CA LEU A 9 -5.95 63.63 21.87
C LEU A 9 -5.24 64.10 20.59
N VAL A 10 -4.69 65.33 20.60
CA VAL A 10 -3.92 65.89 19.47
C VAL A 10 -2.57 65.18 19.32
N LEU A 11 -1.90 64.79 20.42
CA LEU A 11 -0.65 64.02 20.37
C LEU A 11 -0.83 62.58 19.84
N VAL A 12 -1.99 61.94 20.09
CA VAL A 12 -2.30 60.61 19.54
C VAL A 12 -2.63 60.69 18.04
N VAL A 13 -3.33 61.74 17.61
CA VAL A 13 -3.62 61.97 16.18
C VAL A 13 -2.35 62.33 15.41
N PHE A 14 -1.40 63.10 15.98
CA PHE A 14 -0.13 63.38 15.31
C PHE A 14 0.87 62.21 15.32
N MET A 15 0.84 61.32 16.31
CA MET A 15 1.67 60.10 16.31
C MET A 15 1.19 59.05 15.29
N LEU A 16 -0.08 59.07 14.89
CA LEU A 16 -0.61 58.18 13.84
C LEU A 16 -0.41 58.72 12.41
N PHE A 17 -0.04 60.01 12.26
CA PHE A 17 0.24 60.63 10.96
C PHE A 17 1.74 60.96 10.73
N ALA A 18 2.64 60.63 11.68
CA ALA A 18 4.07 61.00 11.59
C ALA A 18 5.07 59.82 11.57
N CYS A 19 4.61 58.61 11.28
CA CYS A 19 5.42 57.51 10.74
C CYS A 19 4.62 56.96 9.56
N SER A 20 4.93 57.19 8.30
CA SER A 20 6.24 57.09 7.65
C SER A 20 6.20 57.89 6.34
N ASP A 21 7.02 58.94 6.25
CA ASP A 21 7.41 59.51 4.96
C ASP A 21 8.83 59.00 4.59
N GLU A 22 8.85 58.34 3.45
CA GLU A 22 9.89 58.21 2.42
C GLU A 22 11.34 57.84 2.75
N GLY A 23 11.79 56.77 2.08
CA GLY A 23 13.20 56.69 1.68
C GLY A 23 13.74 55.36 1.18
N ALA A 24 13.11 54.66 0.22
CA ALA A 24 13.81 53.91 -0.85
C ALA A 24 12.84 53.11 -1.76
N LYS A 25 12.58 53.66 -2.95
CA LYS A 25 12.29 52.97 -4.22
C LYS A 25 11.57 51.61 -4.14
N THR A 26 10.25 51.64 -4.31
CA THR A 26 9.53 50.56 -5.00
C THR A 26 8.64 51.20 -6.05
N GLU A 27 8.83 50.75 -7.28
CA GLU A 27 8.22 51.28 -8.48
C GLU A 27 6.70 51.16 -8.45
N ALA A 28 6.05 52.25 -8.88
CA ALA A 28 4.71 52.35 -9.45
C ALA A 28 3.71 51.20 -9.16
N THR A 29 2.76 51.50 -8.28
CA THR A 29 1.37 51.06 -8.39
C THR A 29 0.91 51.26 -9.84
N GLN A 30 0.69 50.18 -10.58
CA GLN A 30 -0.05 50.25 -11.84
C GLN A 30 -1.50 50.55 -11.50
N ASP A 31 -1.90 51.80 -11.72
CA ASP A 31 -3.29 52.13 -12.01
C ASP A 31 -3.77 51.19 -13.12
N SER A 32 -4.76 50.37 -12.79
CA SER A 32 -5.46 49.51 -13.73
C SER A 32 -6.14 50.37 -14.80
N GLN A 33 -5.45 50.59 -15.91
CA GLN A 33 -6.10 51.07 -17.14
C GLN A 33 -7.23 50.08 -17.48
N PRO A 34 -8.45 50.56 -17.81
CA PRO A 34 -9.52 49.68 -18.25
C PRO A 34 -9.04 48.93 -19.50
N LEU A 35 -8.90 47.61 -19.39
CA LEU A 35 -8.56 46.74 -20.51
C LEU A 35 -9.60 46.96 -21.61
N THR A 36 -9.16 47.48 -22.75
CA THR A 36 -10.06 47.85 -23.86
C THR A 36 -10.61 46.63 -24.61
N GLN A 37 -10.11 45.43 -24.29
CA GLN A 37 -10.51 44.16 -24.88
C GLN A 37 -10.74 43.14 -23.77
N LYS A 38 -11.79 42.31 -23.93
CA LYS A 38 -12.07 41.19 -23.02
C LYS A 38 -10.83 40.28 -22.96
N PRO A 39 -10.35 39.90 -21.77
CA PRO A 39 -9.22 38.99 -21.62
C PRO A 39 -9.42 37.70 -22.42
N LYS A 40 -8.34 37.16 -23.00
CA LYS A 40 -8.41 35.90 -23.74
C LYS A 40 -8.31 34.72 -22.77
N LEU A 41 -9.24 33.79 -22.85
CA LEU A 41 -9.20 32.51 -22.15
C LEU A 41 -8.60 31.44 -23.05
N GLU A 42 -7.28 31.49 -23.23
CA GLU A 42 -6.53 30.52 -24.03
C GLU A 42 -5.21 30.14 -23.35
N LEU A 43 -4.77 28.90 -23.58
CA LEU A 43 -3.46 28.43 -23.11
C LEU A 43 -2.31 29.02 -23.94
N GLU A 44 -1.24 29.42 -23.28
CA GLU A 44 0.04 29.87 -23.83
C GLU A 44 1.10 28.77 -23.66
N SER A 45 1.73 28.37 -24.76
CA SER A 45 2.38 27.07 -24.93
C SER A 45 3.55 26.72 -23.99
N ASN A 46 4.04 27.64 -23.13
CA ASN A 46 5.24 27.42 -22.31
C ASN A 46 5.25 28.09 -20.91
N ASN A 47 4.16 28.74 -20.44
CA ASN A 47 4.19 29.50 -19.17
C ASN A 47 2.95 29.32 -18.27
N ASP A 48 1.98 28.48 -18.65
CA ASP A 48 0.74 28.32 -17.90
C ASP A 48 0.89 27.36 -16.73
N HIS A 49 1.12 27.95 -15.56
CA HIS A 49 1.01 27.33 -14.24
C HIS A 49 -0.32 27.75 -13.60
N LEU A 50 -0.76 27.01 -12.57
CA LEU A 50 -2.09 27.17 -11.97
C LEU A 50 -2.45 28.63 -11.65
N THR A 51 -1.54 29.37 -11.01
CA THR A 51 -1.73 30.78 -10.67
C THR A 51 -1.96 31.67 -11.90
N SER A 52 -1.20 31.48 -12.98
CA SER A 52 -1.38 32.21 -14.24
C SER A 52 -2.75 31.93 -14.87
N ILE A 53 -3.20 30.67 -14.83
CA ILE A 53 -4.51 30.27 -15.37
C ILE A 53 -5.64 30.89 -14.55
N MET A 54 -5.55 30.84 -13.22
CA MET A 54 -6.56 31.44 -12.34
C MET A 54 -6.61 32.97 -12.46
N ASP A 55 -5.46 33.63 -12.65
CA ASP A 55 -5.40 35.07 -12.91
C ASP A 55 -6.12 35.44 -14.22
N LYS A 56 -5.98 34.61 -15.28
CA LYS A 56 -6.73 34.78 -16.54
C LYS A 56 -8.24 34.60 -16.35
N ILE A 57 -8.66 33.58 -15.59
CA ILE A 57 -10.07 33.31 -15.29
C ILE A 57 -10.67 34.46 -14.49
N LEU A 58 -10.01 34.90 -13.42
CA LEU A 58 -10.47 36.02 -12.61
C LEU A 58 -10.60 37.29 -13.46
N ALA A 59 -9.56 37.62 -14.24
CA ALA A 59 -9.58 38.80 -15.10
C ALA A 59 -10.76 38.79 -16.08
N TYR A 60 -11.15 37.61 -16.58
CA TYR A 60 -12.32 37.43 -17.43
C TYR A 60 -13.64 37.62 -16.68
N VAL A 61 -13.76 37.08 -15.46
CA VAL A 61 -14.95 37.19 -14.59
C VAL A 61 -15.18 38.65 -14.18
N VAL A 62 -14.13 39.35 -13.73
CA VAL A 62 -14.23 40.73 -13.24
C VAL A 62 -14.26 41.77 -14.38
N TYR A 63 -14.10 41.34 -15.63
CA TYR A 63 -14.15 42.24 -16.78
C TYR A 63 -15.50 42.93 -16.92
N GLU A 64 -15.48 44.26 -16.96
CA GLU A 64 -16.63 45.07 -17.36
C GLU A 64 -16.26 45.83 -18.65
N PRO A 65 -17.01 45.66 -19.75
CA PRO A 65 -16.72 46.38 -20.98
C PRO A 65 -16.88 47.88 -20.76
N SER A 66 -15.86 48.66 -21.15
CA SER A 66 -15.90 50.12 -21.02
C SER A 66 -17.13 50.69 -21.74
N THR A 67 -18.03 51.31 -20.99
CA THR A 67 -19.26 51.96 -21.50
C THR A 67 -19.00 53.22 -22.33
N GLN A 68 -17.75 53.53 -22.68
CA GLN A 68 -17.40 54.72 -23.47
C GLN A 68 -17.92 54.71 -24.92
N GLY A 69 -18.56 53.63 -25.39
CA GLY A 69 -19.13 53.56 -26.73
C GLY A 69 -20.63 53.91 -26.87
N LYS A 70 -21.40 54.05 -25.78
CA LYS A 70 -22.86 54.28 -25.86
C LYS A 70 -23.34 55.65 -25.37
N GLU A 71 -22.50 56.46 -24.72
CA GLU A 71 -22.89 57.80 -24.26
C GLU A 71 -22.75 58.91 -25.31
N GLN A 72 -22.14 58.66 -26.47
CA GLN A 72 -21.99 59.70 -27.50
C GLN A 72 -23.17 59.84 -28.48
N ASN A 73 -24.19 58.97 -28.44
CA ASN A 73 -25.29 59.02 -29.42
C ASN A 73 -26.66 59.42 -28.87
N ASN A 74 -26.81 59.77 -27.58
CA ASN A 74 -28.07 60.30 -27.06
C ASN A 74 -27.81 61.46 -26.08
N ILE A 75 -27.31 62.57 -26.61
CA ILE A 75 -27.50 63.87 -25.96
C ILE A 75 -28.72 64.49 -26.63
N GLU A 76 -29.91 64.22 -26.09
CA GLU A 76 -31.02 65.19 -26.03
C GLU A 76 -32.18 64.62 -25.20
N GLN A 77 -32.51 65.35 -24.12
CA GLN A 77 -33.79 65.39 -23.40
C GLN A 77 -34.25 64.11 -22.65
N ASP A 78 -34.06 64.07 -21.33
CA ASP A 78 -35.10 64.55 -20.40
C ASP A 78 -34.67 64.45 -18.92
N THR A 79 -34.87 65.55 -18.21
CA THR A 79 -34.72 65.69 -16.76
C THR A 79 -35.89 65.02 -16.03
N SER A 80 -35.65 63.86 -15.40
CA SER A 80 -36.34 63.48 -14.16
C SER A 80 -35.67 62.26 -13.52
N SER A 81 -35.18 62.44 -12.28
CA SER A 81 -34.95 61.40 -11.28
C SER A 81 -34.47 60.03 -11.79
N SER A 82 -33.20 59.92 -12.14
CA SER A 82 -32.48 58.66 -12.00
C SER A 82 -31.52 58.80 -10.82
N SER A 83 -31.89 58.19 -9.69
CA SER A 83 -30.91 57.77 -8.71
C SER A 83 -29.90 56.92 -9.47
N SER A 84 -28.66 57.41 -9.57
CA SER A 84 -27.54 56.66 -10.13
C SER A 84 -27.52 55.28 -9.49
N LEU A 85 -27.89 54.25 -10.24
CA LEU A 85 -27.75 52.87 -9.80
C LEU A 85 -26.28 52.68 -9.42
N SER A 86 -26.03 52.34 -8.15
CA SER A 86 -24.73 51.97 -7.65
C SER A 86 -24.19 50.78 -8.46
N ASN A 87 -23.10 51.02 -9.17
CA ASN A 87 -22.51 50.13 -10.16
C ASN A 87 -22.31 48.67 -9.65
N PRO A 88 -22.50 47.66 -10.51
CA PRO A 88 -22.01 46.28 -10.28
C PRO A 88 -20.48 46.20 -10.05
N ALA A 89 -19.74 47.25 -10.47
CA ALA A 89 -18.29 47.42 -10.28
C ALA A 89 -17.76 47.24 -8.85
N ASN A 90 -18.60 47.33 -7.80
CA ASN A 90 -18.14 47.13 -6.43
C ASN A 90 -17.94 45.65 -6.06
N ALA A 91 -18.84 44.74 -6.46
CA ALA A 91 -18.74 43.32 -6.10
C ALA A 91 -17.57 42.62 -6.80
N LYS A 92 -17.40 42.87 -8.11
CA LYS A 92 -16.25 42.40 -8.87
C LYS A 92 -14.93 42.94 -8.33
N GLY A 93 -14.91 44.21 -7.89
CA GLY A 93 -13.77 44.81 -7.19
C GLY A 93 -13.48 44.17 -5.83
N TYR A 94 -14.50 43.77 -5.08
CA TYR A 94 -14.33 43.03 -3.83
C TYR A 94 -13.84 41.60 -4.07
N LEU A 95 -14.35 40.91 -5.09
CA LEU A 95 -13.88 39.59 -5.50
C LEU A 95 -12.41 39.62 -5.90
N GLN A 96 -12.01 40.61 -6.70
CA GLN A 96 -10.61 40.81 -7.07
C GLN A 96 -9.71 41.01 -5.83
N ARG A 97 -10.10 41.88 -4.90
CA ARG A 97 -9.35 42.10 -3.65
C ARG A 97 -9.29 40.85 -2.77
N ALA A 98 -10.40 40.11 -2.64
CA ALA A 98 -10.45 38.86 -1.89
C ALA A 98 -9.51 37.80 -2.48
N TYR A 99 -9.45 37.72 -3.81
CA TYR A 99 -8.52 36.84 -4.51
C TYR A 99 -7.05 37.25 -4.30
N GLU A 100 -6.72 38.55 -4.37
CA GLU A 100 -5.38 39.06 -4.08
C GLU A 100 -4.95 38.74 -2.63
N MET A 101 -5.86 38.93 -1.67
CA MET A 101 -5.64 38.56 -0.26
C MET A 101 -5.43 37.04 -0.09
N ASN A 102 -6.18 36.21 -0.81
CA ASN A 102 -6.04 34.76 -0.79
C ASN A 102 -4.66 34.30 -1.32
N LYS A 103 -4.10 35.02 -2.31
CA LYS A 103 -2.72 34.83 -2.82
C LYS A 103 -1.62 35.36 -1.89
N GLY A 104 -1.97 35.91 -0.71
CA GLY A 104 -1.00 36.50 0.21
C GLY A 104 -0.49 37.88 -0.19
N VAL A 105 -1.19 38.57 -1.10
CA VAL A 105 -0.88 39.94 -1.53
C VAL A 105 -1.74 40.92 -0.71
N GLY A 106 -1.11 41.73 0.15
CA GLY A 106 -1.78 42.76 0.96
C GLY A 106 -1.69 42.54 2.48
N SER A 107 -2.31 43.44 3.26
CA SER A 107 -2.31 43.37 4.74
C SER A 107 -3.58 42.71 5.26
N TYR A 108 -3.44 41.60 6.00
CA TYR A 108 -4.54 40.92 6.72
C TYR A 108 -5.33 41.85 7.65
N GLN A 109 -4.78 43.00 8.03
CA GLN A 109 -5.46 43.99 8.86
C GLN A 109 -6.66 44.67 8.17
N GLN A 110 -6.74 44.65 6.83
CA GLN A 110 -7.84 45.23 6.03
C GLN A 110 -9.01 44.27 5.79
N MET A 111 -8.86 43.01 6.21
CA MET A 111 -9.83 41.93 6.00
C MET A 111 -11.19 42.20 6.69
N PRO A 112 -11.26 42.70 7.94
CA PRO A 112 -12.55 43.00 8.60
C PRO A 112 -13.33 44.13 7.94
N GLU A 113 -12.64 45.14 7.40
CA GLU A 113 -13.25 46.27 6.70
C GLU A 113 -13.81 45.83 5.35
N THR A 114 -13.04 45.04 4.60
CA THR A 114 -13.48 44.45 3.32
C THR A 114 -14.69 43.53 3.53
N LEU A 115 -14.67 42.67 4.56
CA LEU A 115 -15.79 41.82 4.96
C LEU A 115 -17.05 42.63 5.34
N HIS A 116 -16.87 43.74 6.07
CA HIS A 116 -17.97 44.61 6.46
C HIS A 116 -18.60 45.29 5.24
N LEU A 117 -17.78 45.78 4.29
CA LEU A 117 -18.25 46.40 3.06
C LEU A 117 -18.99 45.40 2.16
N ILE A 118 -18.47 44.18 1.99
CA ILE A 118 -19.12 43.09 1.23
C ILE A 118 -20.50 42.76 1.82
N LYS A 119 -20.57 42.51 3.14
CA LYS A 119 -21.84 42.16 3.81
C LYS A 119 -22.85 43.30 3.80
N LYS A 120 -22.37 44.55 3.89
CA LYS A 120 -23.22 45.75 3.83
C LYS A 120 -23.78 45.97 2.43
N ASP A 121 -22.97 45.86 1.38
CA ASP A 121 -23.41 46.04 -0.01
C ASP A 121 -24.43 44.95 -0.39
N LEU A 122 -24.25 43.71 0.08
CA LEU A 122 -25.22 42.63 -0.08
C LEU A 122 -26.57 42.97 0.57
N GLN A 123 -26.58 43.43 1.82
CA GLN A 123 -27.80 43.80 2.53
C GLN A 123 -28.52 44.99 1.88
N GLU A 124 -27.77 45.99 1.43
CA GLU A 124 -28.33 47.16 0.76
C GLU A 124 -28.91 46.80 -0.62
N ARG A 125 -28.31 45.86 -1.36
CA ARG A 125 -28.78 45.44 -2.69
C ARG A 125 -29.95 44.46 -2.67
N ILE A 126 -29.98 43.50 -1.73
CA ILE A 126 -31.16 42.64 -1.48
C ILE A 126 -32.37 43.51 -1.11
N ALA A 127 -32.15 44.61 -0.38
CA ALA A 127 -33.21 45.54 -0.01
C ALA A 127 -33.65 46.48 -1.15
N GLN A 128 -32.82 46.68 -2.19
CA GLN A 128 -33.05 47.70 -3.24
C GLN A 128 -33.52 47.16 -4.59
N ASN A 129 -33.28 45.89 -4.95
CA ASN A 129 -33.38 45.46 -6.34
C ASN A 129 -34.57 44.54 -6.68
N ALA A 130 -35.49 45.07 -7.48
CA ALA A 130 -36.31 44.32 -8.43
C ALA A 130 -35.56 44.17 -9.78
N ILE A 131 -34.39 43.54 -9.74
CA ILE A 131 -33.54 43.30 -10.91
C ILE A 131 -33.89 41.91 -11.52
N ALA A 132 -33.66 41.74 -12.82
CA ALA A 132 -33.75 40.43 -13.50
C ALA A 132 -33.01 39.36 -12.68
N ILE A 133 -33.70 38.26 -12.39
CA ILE A 133 -33.30 37.21 -11.43
C ILE A 133 -31.84 36.75 -11.63
N ASP A 134 -31.39 36.65 -12.89
CA ASP A 134 -30.05 36.17 -13.23
C ASP A 134 -28.92 37.13 -12.79
N LEU A 135 -29.12 38.45 -12.85
CA LEU A 135 -28.12 39.45 -12.40
C LEU A 135 -28.03 39.53 -10.86
N ALA A 136 -29.11 39.16 -10.16
CA ALA A 136 -29.09 39.04 -8.70
C ALA A 136 -28.25 37.83 -8.26
N TYR A 137 -28.37 36.70 -8.96
CA TYR A 137 -27.54 35.51 -8.71
C TYR A 137 -26.06 35.76 -8.96
N GLU A 138 -25.67 36.41 -10.06
CA GLU A 138 -24.25 36.72 -10.32
C GLU A 138 -23.63 37.50 -9.17
N LEU A 139 -24.32 38.53 -8.68
CA LEU A 139 -23.89 39.35 -7.56
C LEU A 139 -23.77 38.55 -6.25
N GLU A 140 -24.76 37.72 -5.93
CA GLU A 140 -24.75 36.88 -4.74
C GLU A 140 -23.62 35.84 -4.80
N ILE A 141 -23.39 35.26 -5.98
CA ILE A 141 -22.31 34.30 -6.25
C ILE A 141 -20.93 34.95 -6.12
N ASP A 142 -20.71 36.12 -6.75
CA ASP A 142 -19.45 36.87 -6.65
C ASP A 142 -19.12 37.22 -5.19
N THR A 143 -20.16 37.62 -4.44
CA THR A 143 -20.06 37.96 -3.01
C THR A 143 -19.72 36.73 -2.17
N ASP A 144 -20.41 35.61 -2.38
CA ASP A 144 -20.19 34.38 -1.61
C ASP A 144 -18.81 33.77 -1.90
N LEU A 145 -18.37 33.82 -3.17
CA LEU A 145 -17.01 33.45 -3.58
C LEU A 145 -15.97 34.37 -2.92
N ALA A 146 -16.19 35.68 -2.88
CA ALA A 146 -15.29 36.62 -2.22
C ALA A 146 -15.17 36.31 -0.71
N LEU A 147 -16.29 36.00 -0.04
CA LEU A 147 -16.30 35.58 1.37
C LEU A 147 -15.57 34.23 1.57
N LEU A 148 -15.73 33.29 0.65
CA LEU A 148 -15.05 32.00 0.67
C LEU A 148 -13.53 32.16 0.57
N LEU A 149 -13.05 32.99 -0.36
CA LEU A 149 -11.63 33.27 -0.58
C LEU A 149 -10.93 33.86 0.67
N VAL A 150 -11.68 34.60 1.49
CA VAL A 150 -11.23 35.15 2.78
C VAL A 150 -11.63 34.29 3.98
N ARG A 151 -11.96 33.01 3.78
CA ARG A 151 -12.26 32.02 4.86
C ARG A 151 -13.43 32.41 5.78
N GLN A 152 -14.43 33.13 5.26
CA GLN A 152 -15.63 33.55 5.99
C GLN A 152 -16.94 33.15 5.29
N GLY A 153 -16.83 32.52 4.11
CA GLY A 153 -17.94 31.97 3.33
C GLY A 153 -18.15 30.48 3.58
N SER A 154 -19.18 29.91 2.93
CA SER A 154 -19.53 28.49 3.04
C SER A 154 -19.69 27.88 1.65
N MET A 155 -19.05 26.74 1.41
CA MET A 155 -19.19 26.00 0.15
C MET A 155 -20.64 25.60 -0.14
N GLN A 156 -21.42 25.29 0.90
CA GLN A 156 -22.83 24.94 0.74
C GLN A 156 -23.65 26.14 0.22
N SER A 157 -23.36 27.35 0.71
CA SER A 157 -24.01 28.59 0.28
C SER A 157 -23.77 28.83 -1.21
N LEU A 158 -22.50 28.73 -1.64
CA LEU A 158 -22.11 28.86 -3.04
C LEU A 158 -22.79 27.82 -3.93
N ALA A 159 -22.81 26.54 -3.50
CA ALA A 159 -23.43 25.46 -4.26
C ALA A 159 -24.95 25.67 -4.46
N ASP A 160 -25.65 26.12 -3.42
CA ASP A 160 -27.09 26.41 -3.48
C ASP A 160 -27.39 27.57 -4.45
N LEU A 161 -26.55 28.62 -4.44
CA LEU A 161 -26.66 29.76 -5.36
C LEU A 161 -26.42 29.36 -6.82
N LEU A 162 -25.39 28.55 -7.10
CA LEU A 162 -25.10 28.02 -8.43
C LEU A 162 -26.27 27.17 -8.96
N LEU A 163 -26.83 26.29 -8.13
CA LEU A 163 -27.98 25.47 -8.49
C LEU A 163 -29.23 26.31 -8.76
N GLY A 164 -29.45 27.37 -7.97
CA GLY A 164 -30.53 28.33 -8.15
C GLY A 164 -30.42 29.08 -9.48
N GLN A 165 -29.23 29.61 -9.79
CA GLN A 165 -28.96 30.32 -11.03
C GLN A 165 -29.17 29.43 -12.27
N GLU A 166 -28.71 28.17 -12.24
CA GLU A 166 -28.88 27.26 -13.39
C GLU A 166 -30.36 26.95 -13.64
N LYS A 167 -31.16 26.75 -12.58
CA LYS A 167 -32.60 26.52 -12.71
C LYS A 167 -33.31 27.72 -13.32
N SER A 168 -32.96 28.94 -12.90
CA SER A 168 -33.46 30.19 -13.50
C SER A 168 -33.08 30.31 -14.98
N ALA A 169 -31.81 30.01 -15.31
CA ALA A 169 -31.28 30.14 -16.66
C ALA A 169 -31.90 29.18 -17.69
N LYS A 170 -32.37 28.00 -17.24
CA LYS A 170 -33.12 27.05 -18.07
C LYS A 170 -34.42 27.64 -18.60
N GLU A 171 -35.02 28.58 -17.87
CA GLU A 171 -36.25 29.26 -18.25
C GLU A 171 -35.99 30.54 -19.07
N SER A 172 -34.83 31.19 -18.89
CA SER A 172 -34.49 32.47 -19.54
C SER A 172 -33.73 32.35 -20.87
N GLY A 173 -33.18 31.16 -21.20
CA GLY A 173 -32.47 30.90 -22.46
C GLY A 173 -30.99 31.34 -22.47
N LEU A 174 -30.47 31.79 -21.33
CA LEU A 174 -29.07 32.22 -21.13
C LEU A 174 -28.17 31.08 -20.59
N LEU A 175 -28.63 29.84 -20.72
CA LEU A 175 -28.01 28.68 -20.07
C LEU A 175 -26.52 28.49 -20.41
N ALA A 176 -26.10 28.77 -21.65
CA ALA A 176 -24.70 28.61 -22.06
C ALA A 176 -23.75 29.60 -21.36
N GLU A 177 -24.18 30.87 -21.23
CA GLU A 177 -23.41 31.91 -20.54
C GLU A 177 -23.32 31.62 -19.05
N VAL A 178 -24.44 31.14 -18.45
CA VAL A 178 -24.50 30.74 -17.05
C VAL A 178 -23.62 29.52 -16.78
N ILE A 179 -23.63 28.49 -17.62
CA ILE A 179 -22.77 27.31 -17.47
C ILE A 179 -21.29 27.70 -17.45
N GLU A 180 -20.86 28.55 -18.39
CA GLU A 180 -19.45 28.97 -18.45
C GLU A 180 -19.07 29.79 -17.21
N TYR A 181 -19.92 30.73 -16.79
CA TYR A 181 -19.74 31.50 -15.56
C TYR A 181 -19.62 30.59 -14.33
N GLN A 182 -20.49 29.59 -14.19
CA GLN A 182 -20.44 28.65 -13.07
C GLN A 182 -19.16 27.82 -13.04
N ILE A 183 -18.64 27.43 -14.21
CA ILE A 183 -17.36 26.72 -14.30
C ILE A 183 -16.23 27.63 -13.79
N GLN A 184 -16.20 28.90 -14.20
CA GLN A 184 -15.19 29.86 -13.75
C GLN A 184 -15.24 30.07 -12.23
N ILE A 185 -16.44 30.26 -11.67
CA ILE A 185 -16.65 30.43 -10.23
C ILE A 185 -16.21 29.19 -9.44
N ARG A 186 -16.58 27.99 -9.91
CA ARG A 186 -16.17 26.73 -9.27
C ARG A 186 -14.65 26.56 -9.25
N LEU A 187 -13.96 26.93 -10.32
CA LEU A 187 -12.49 26.90 -10.39
C LEU A 187 -11.84 27.88 -9.43
N LEU A 188 -12.35 29.12 -9.36
CA LEU A 188 -11.87 30.13 -8.41
C LEU A 188 -12.12 29.72 -6.95
N ALA A 189 -13.25 29.08 -6.66
CA ALA A 189 -13.55 28.53 -5.33
C ALA A 189 -12.56 27.43 -4.93
N LEU A 190 -12.29 26.48 -5.84
CA LEU A 190 -11.30 25.42 -5.63
C LEU A 190 -9.88 25.98 -5.41
N TYR A 191 -9.50 27.01 -6.16
CA TYR A 191 -8.22 27.69 -5.99
C TYR A 191 -8.10 28.43 -4.64
N GLY A 192 -9.21 28.99 -4.17
CA GLY A 192 -9.32 29.61 -2.85
C GLY A 192 -9.13 28.63 -1.71
N LEU A 193 -9.73 27.45 -1.82
CA LEU A 193 -9.58 26.35 -0.87
C LEU A 193 -8.15 25.81 -0.86
N TYR A 194 -7.50 25.69 -2.02
CA TYR A 194 -6.10 25.29 -2.14
C TYR A 194 -5.14 26.16 -1.29
N HIS A 195 -5.26 27.49 -1.36
CA HIS A 195 -4.45 28.41 -0.54
C HIS A 195 -4.80 28.38 0.95
N SER A 196 -6.03 27.96 1.30
CA SER A 196 -6.45 27.85 2.69
C SER A 196 -5.81 26.67 3.43
N GLN A 197 -5.50 25.58 2.71
CA GLN A 197 -4.97 24.33 3.24
C GLN A 197 -3.46 24.32 3.46
N MET A 198 -2.69 25.22 2.81
CA MET A 198 -1.22 25.31 2.99
C MET A 198 -0.76 25.83 4.37
N GLY A 199 -1.68 26.16 5.29
CA GLY A 199 -1.35 26.83 6.56
C GLY A 199 -1.79 26.15 7.87
N GLU A 200 -2.62 25.10 7.85
CA GLU A 200 -3.16 24.50 9.10
C GLU A 200 -3.29 22.97 8.99
N THR A 201 -2.68 22.24 9.94
CA THR A 201 -2.58 20.77 10.02
C THR A 201 -3.83 20.05 10.54
N SER A 202 -4.96 20.74 10.70
CA SER A 202 -6.13 20.17 11.37
C SER A 202 -7.41 20.53 10.63
N GLN A 203 -7.82 19.73 9.64
CA GLN A 203 -9.21 19.65 9.15
C GLN A 203 -9.41 18.54 8.09
N GLN A 204 -9.43 17.27 8.52
CA GLN A 204 -9.81 16.14 7.65
C GLN A 204 -11.22 16.29 7.05
N GLY A 205 -12.17 16.93 7.76
CA GLY A 205 -13.52 17.18 7.25
C GLY A 205 -13.62 18.21 6.11
N SER A 206 -12.65 19.13 5.98
CA SER A 206 -12.65 20.14 4.90
C SER A 206 -12.20 19.55 3.56
N LEU A 207 -11.38 18.50 3.59
CA LEU A 207 -10.82 17.89 2.40
C LEU A 207 -11.86 17.07 1.63
N GLU A 208 -12.65 16.25 2.30
CA GLU A 208 -13.69 15.42 1.66
C GLU A 208 -14.70 16.30 0.90
N ASP A 209 -15.14 17.40 1.52
CA ASP A 209 -16.02 18.39 0.89
C ASP A 209 -15.33 19.09 -0.30
N THR A 210 -14.01 19.36 -0.21
CA THR A 210 -13.23 19.95 -1.31
C THR A 210 -13.08 18.97 -2.49
N LEU A 211 -12.77 17.70 -2.22
CA LEU A 211 -12.65 16.65 -3.22
C LEU A 211 -13.99 16.33 -3.87
N ARG A 212 -15.08 16.29 -3.08
CA ARG A 212 -16.44 16.16 -3.59
C ARG A 212 -16.79 17.32 -4.52
N PHE A 213 -16.55 18.56 -4.10
CA PHE A 213 -16.80 19.73 -4.92
C PHE A 213 -15.93 19.78 -6.19
N LYS A 214 -14.69 19.28 -6.13
CA LYS A 214 -13.83 19.11 -7.31
C LYS A 214 -14.42 18.10 -8.28
N ALA A 215 -14.79 16.91 -7.80
CA ALA A 215 -15.38 15.85 -8.63
C ALA A 215 -16.69 16.33 -9.28
N GLU A 216 -17.52 17.04 -8.53
CA GLU A 216 -18.72 17.71 -9.05
C GLU A 216 -18.38 18.71 -10.15
N THR A 217 -17.35 19.54 -9.96
CA THR A 217 -16.90 20.54 -10.93
C THR A 217 -16.34 19.90 -12.20
N GLN A 218 -15.59 18.80 -12.07
CA GLN A 218 -15.05 18.04 -13.20
C GLN A 218 -16.16 17.36 -13.99
N ASN A 219 -17.13 16.77 -13.30
CA ASN A 219 -18.31 16.19 -13.94
C ASN A 219 -19.12 17.28 -14.66
N TYR A 220 -19.30 18.45 -14.04
CA TYR A 220 -19.99 19.60 -14.63
C TYR A 220 -19.30 20.09 -15.90
N LEU A 221 -17.97 20.25 -15.89
CA LEU A 221 -17.19 20.63 -17.07
C LEU A 221 -17.31 19.59 -18.19
N LYS A 222 -17.22 18.29 -17.86
CA LYS A 222 -17.38 17.21 -18.85
C LYS A 222 -18.79 17.16 -19.44
N GLN A 223 -19.81 17.28 -18.60
CA GLN A 223 -21.21 17.26 -19.01
C GLN A 223 -21.53 18.38 -20.01
N TYR A 224 -20.93 19.56 -19.83
CA TYR A 224 -21.21 20.73 -20.65
C TYR A 224 -20.07 21.12 -21.60
N LYS A 225 -19.15 20.19 -21.90
CA LYS A 225 -18.04 20.39 -22.84
C LYS A 225 -18.48 21.03 -24.17
N ASP A 226 -19.58 20.54 -24.74
CA ASP A 226 -20.08 20.99 -26.04
C ASP A 226 -20.71 22.40 -26.02
N PHE A 227 -20.94 22.97 -24.83
CA PHE A 227 -21.45 24.33 -24.65
C PHE A 227 -20.33 25.38 -24.59
N LEU A 228 -19.07 24.95 -24.54
CA LEU A 228 -17.92 25.83 -24.34
C LEU A 228 -17.09 25.98 -25.64
N PRO A 229 -16.47 27.14 -25.87
CA PRO A 229 -15.43 27.26 -26.88
C PRO A 229 -14.29 26.26 -26.60
N PRO A 230 -13.74 25.56 -27.62
CA PRO A 230 -12.72 24.52 -27.42
C PRO A 230 -11.52 24.97 -26.59
N LYS A 231 -11.04 26.20 -26.84
CA LYS A 231 -9.90 26.76 -26.11
C LYS A 231 -10.20 27.11 -24.65
N HIS A 232 -11.44 27.48 -24.35
CA HIS A 232 -11.87 27.76 -22.99
C HIS A 232 -11.97 26.43 -22.22
N TYR A 233 -12.55 25.40 -22.86
CA TYR A 233 -12.58 24.04 -22.31
C TYR A 233 -11.17 23.51 -22.03
N GLU A 234 -10.24 23.62 -22.97
CA GLU A 234 -8.84 23.22 -22.78
C GLU A 234 -8.19 23.95 -21.58
N LEU A 235 -8.45 25.24 -21.42
CA LEU A 235 -7.94 26.03 -20.29
C LEU A 235 -8.56 25.59 -18.95
N TYR A 236 -9.87 25.35 -18.89
CA TYR A 236 -10.56 24.90 -17.68
C TYR A 236 -10.21 23.46 -17.30
N ASP A 237 -10.05 22.58 -18.28
CA ASP A 237 -9.64 21.20 -18.08
C ASP A 237 -8.21 21.16 -17.54
N LYS A 238 -7.30 21.97 -18.13
CA LYS A 238 -5.94 22.13 -17.61
C LYS A 238 -5.91 22.75 -16.21
N ALA A 239 -6.80 23.69 -15.91
CA ALA A 239 -6.96 24.23 -14.56
C ALA A 239 -7.38 23.16 -13.55
N LEU A 240 -8.33 22.28 -13.90
CA LEU A 240 -8.75 21.18 -13.02
C LEU A 240 -7.67 20.12 -12.83
N GLU A 241 -6.91 19.83 -13.88
CA GLU A 241 -5.74 18.94 -13.83
C GLU A 241 -4.70 19.50 -12.84
N LEU A 242 -4.32 20.77 -13.00
CA LEU A 242 -3.35 21.44 -12.13
C LEU A 242 -3.88 21.68 -10.71
N LEU A 243 -5.18 21.95 -10.54
CA LEU A 243 -5.84 21.97 -9.23
C LEU A 243 -5.86 20.58 -8.60
N GLY A 244 -5.90 19.51 -9.42
CA GLY A 244 -5.63 18.15 -8.99
C GLY A 244 -4.25 18.06 -8.39
N ASP A 245 -3.20 18.31 -9.16
CA ASP A 245 -1.84 18.23 -8.65
C ASP A 245 -1.57 19.17 -7.45
N ALA A 246 -2.25 20.31 -7.38
CA ALA A 246 -2.04 21.32 -6.33
C ALA A 246 -2.88 21.11 -5.05
N SER A 247 -4.17 20.75 -5.11
CA SER A 247 -4.95 20.37 -3.92
C SER A 247 -4.39 19.11 -3.23
N LEU A 248 -3.59 18.35 -3.97
CA LEU A 248 -2.80 17.21 -3.54
C LEU A 248 -1.40 17.59 -3.02
N GLN A 249 -0.83 18.74 -3.42
CA GLN A 249 0.47 19.23 -2.92
C GLN A 249 0.48 19.58 -1.43
N GLY A 250 -0.68 19.65 -0.77
CA GLY A 250 -0.79 19.80 0.68
C GLY A 250 -0.93 18.49 1.46
N GLN A 251 -1.25 17.38 0.79
CA GLN A 251 -1.37 16.06 1.40
C GLN A 251 -0.23 15.17 0.95
N ILE A 252 0.37 14.45 1.88
CA ILE A 252 1.37 13.46 1.49
C ILE A 252 0.61 12.39 0.71
N PRO A 253 1.05 11.92 -0.47
CA PRO A 253 0.31 10.96 -1.30
C PRO A 253 -0.20 9.73 -0.53
N ILE A 254 0.51 9.34 0.53
CA ILE A 254 0.10 8.31 1.48
C ILE A 254 -1.24 8.56 2.18
N ASP A 255 -1.62 9.81 2.47
CA ASP A 255 -2.88 10.14 3.13
C ASP A 255 -4.06 9.69 2.27
N ARG A 256 -3.94 9.85 0.95
CA ARG A 256 -4.95 9.43 -0.03
C ARG A 256 -4.96 7.92 -0.25
N ILE A 257 -3.78 7.30 -0.28
CA ILE A 257 -3.66 5.85 -0.30
C ILE A 257 -4.34 5.24 0.93
N LEU A 258 -4.12 5.82 2.11
CA LEU A 258 -4.73 5.37 3.35
C LEU A 258 -6.24 5.56 3.34
N GLN A 259 -6.74 6.69 2.80
CA GLN A 259 -8.18 6.88 2.62
C GLN A 259 -8.79 5.84 1.69
N GLN A 260 -8.15 5.52 0.55
CA GLN A 260 -8.63 4.46 -0.34
C GLN A 260 -8.70 3.10 0.35
N LEU A 261 -7.71 2.78 1.19
CA LEU A 261 -7.73 1.58 2.01
C LEU A 261 -8.93 1.57 2.97
N LEU A 262 -9.21 2.71 3.62
CA LEU A 262 -10.27 2.83 4.61
C LEU A 262 -11.69 2.81 4.01
N VAL A 263 -11.87 3.36 2.81
CA VAL A 263 -13.16 3.37 2.10
C VAL A 263 -13.65 1.96 1.78
N TYR A 264 -12.77 0.97 1.74
CA TYR A 264 -13.12 -0.44 1.52
C TYR A 264 -14.17 -0.98 2.50
N SER A 265 -14.24 -0.44 3.73
CA SER A 265 -15.24 -0.84 4.72
C SER A 265 -16.68 -0.65 4.23
N THR A 266 -16.92 0.38 3.41
CA THR A 266 -18.26 0.66 2.85
C THR A 266 -18.75 -0.44 1.90
N HIS A 267 -17.85 -1.32 1.43
CA HIS A 267 -18.15 -2.38 0.50
C HIS A 267 -18.49 -3.73 1.16
N ILE A 268 -18.13 -3.94 2.43
CA ILE A 268 -18.22 -5.24 3.12
C ILE A 268 -19.44 -5.37 4.08
N GLU A 269 -20.42 -4.47 3.92
CA GLU A 269 -21.68 -4.36 4.68
C GLU A 269 -21.51 -4.19 6.21
N GLU A 270 -21.72 -2.95 6.67
CA GLU A 270 -21.34 -2.41 7.98
C GLU A 270 -21.84 -3.19 9.21
N ASP A 271 -20.93 -3.43 10.15
CA ASP A 271 -21.26 -3.60 11.56
C ASP A 271 -20.51 -2.54 12.40
N SER A 272 -21.14 -2.09 13.49
CA SER A 272 -20.69 -0.95 14.31
C SER A 272 -19.28 -1.09 14.93
N GLY A 273 -18.68 -2.27 14.89
CA GLY A 273 -17.32 -2.54 15.35
C GLY A 273 -16.22 -1.96 14.45
N GLU A 274 -16.42 -1.89 13.13
CA GLU A 274 -15.38 -1.50 12.16
C GLU A 274 -14.94 -0.04 12.28
N ILE A 275 -15.86 0.85 12.67
CA ILE A 275 -15.58 2.29 12.86
C ILE A 275 -14.51 2.49 13.96
N VAL A 276 -14.43 1.58 14.93
CA VAL A 276 -13.47 1.65 16.04
C VAL A 276 -12.08 1.16 15.64
N ASP A 277 -11.97 0.19 14.73
CA ASP A 277 -10.69 -0.27 14.17
C ASP A 277 -10.10 0.77 13.21
N ILE A 278 -10.92 1.38 12.35
CA ILE A 278 -10.52 2.48 11.45
C ILE A 278 -9.96 3.66 12.26
N GLY A 279 -10.69 4.08 13.30
CA GLY A 279 -10.26 5.17 14.17
C GLY A 279 -8.97 4.87 14.94
N ARG A 280 -8.64 3.59 15.19
CA ARG A 280 -7.37 3.18 15.82
C ARG A 280 -6.21 3.21 14.83
N LEU A 281 -6.42 2.74 13.61
CA LEU A 281 -5.41 2.85 12.54
C LEU A 281 -5.06 4.32 12.27
N GLN A 282 -6.06 5.19 12.16
CA GLN A 282 -5.85 6.63 11.96
C GLN A 282 -5.01 7.26 13.09
N LYS A 283 -5.33 6.94 14.36
CA LYS A 283 -4.53 7.40 15.50
C LYS A 283 -3.10 6.82 15.50
N ALA A 284 -2.93 5.57 15.10
CA ALA A 284 -1.61 4.96 14.97
C ALA A 284 -0.78 5.63 13.86
N TYR A 285 -1.42 6.00 12.75
CA TYR A 285 -0.82 6.76 11.67
C TYR A 285 -0.39 8.17 12.11
N GLU A 286 -1.23 8.90 12.86
CA GLU A 286 -0.87 10.19 13.44
C GLU A 286 0.37 10.07 14.36
N LEU A 287 0.38 9.06 15.25
CA LEU A 287 1.52 8.78 16.13
C LEU A 287 2.79 8.39 15.35
N PHE A 288 2.65 7.69 14.23
CA PHE A 288 3.75 7.34 13.34
C PHE A 288 4.38 8.57 12.71
N GLN A 289 3.58 9.52 12.22
CA GLN A 289 4.06 10.76 11.60
C GLN A 289 4.95 11.58 12.56
N ILE A 290 4.59 11.62 13.84
CA ILE A 290 5.35 12.33 14.88
C ILE A 290 6.37 11.46 15.62
N ARG A 291 6.49 10.16 15.26
CA ARG A 291 7.38 9.16 15.87
C ARG A 291 7.17 8.93 17.38
N ASP A 292 5.93 9.09 17.87
CA ASP A 292 5.61 8.95 19.30
C ASP A 292 5.07 7.56 19.67
N PHE A 293 5.94 6.55 19.57
CA PHE A 293 5.59 5.15 19.84
C PHE A 293 5.53 4.79 21.33
N SER A 294 6.08 5.65 22.20
CA SER A 294 6.19 5.37 23.64
C SER A 294 5.08 5.99 24.47
N SER A 295 4.19 6.78 23.85
CA SER A 295 3.07 7.43 24.52
C SER A 295 2.14 6.42 25.19
N PRO A 296 1.46 6.82 26.29
CA PRO A 296 0.42 5.98 26.90
C PRO A 296 -0.67 5.59 25.89
N GLN A 297 -1.00 6.49 24.96
CA GLN A 297 -1.96 6.27 23.89
C GLN A 297 -1.48 5.18 22.91
N ALA A 298 -0.19 5.19 22.51
CA ALA A 298 0.39 4.14 21.68
C ALA A 298 0.30 2.76 22.36
N LYS A 299 0.67 2.67 23.64
CA LYS A 299 0.64 1.41 24.41
C LYS A 299 -0.78 0.86 24.57
N GLU A 300 -1.75 1.73 24.85
CA GLU A 300 -3.16 1.35 24.93
C GLU A 300 -3.67 0.80 23.59
N ILE A 301 -3.35 1.47 22.47
CA ILE A 301 -3.74 1.00 21.13
C ILE A 301 -3.11 -0.37 20.85
N VAL A 302 -1.82 -0.59 21.17
CA VAL A 302 -1.15 -1.88 21.00
C VAL A 302 -1.86 -2.98 21.80
N GLU A 303 -2.13 -2.77 23.08
CA GLU A 303 -2.74 -3.77 23.97
C GLU A 303 -4.16 -4.16 23.51
N ILE A 304 -4.98 -3.17 23.15
CA ILE A 304 -6.34 -3.41 22.63
C ILE A 304 -6.27 -4.20 21.31
N THR A 305 -5.39 -3.78 20.40
CA THR A 305 -5.26 -4.37 19.07
C THR A 305 -4.78 -5.82 19.15
N GLN A 306 -3.81 -6.13 20.00
CA GLN A 306 -3.34 -7.52 20.23
C GLN A 306 -4.42 -8.44 20.80
N ASN A 307 -5.37 -7.90 21.57
CA ASN A 307 -6.48 -8.69 22.11
C ASN A 307 -7.56 -8.96 21.06
N LEU A 308 -7.85 -8.03 20.16
CA LEU A 308 -8.84 -8.24 19.09
C LEU A 308 -8.39 -9.27 18.05
N LEU A 309 -7.08 -9.42 17.82
CA LEU A 309 -6.55 -10.50 16.98
C LEU A 309 -6.90 -11.91 17.49
N LYS A 310 -7.43 -12.04 18.71
CA LYS A 310 -7.91 -13.31 19.28
C LYS A 310 -9.41 -13.57 19.03
N ASN A 311 -10.14 -12.58 18.53
CA ASN A 311 -11.56 -12.73 18.22
C ASN A 311 -11.75 -13.54 16.94
N THR A 312 -12.92 -14.16 16.77
CA THR A 312 -13.35 -14.83 15.53
C THR A 312 -14.54 -14.09 14.95
N TYR A 313 -14.49 -13.77 13.66
CA TYR A 313 -15.57 -13.09 12.92
C TYR A 313 -16.41 -14.11 12.12
N GLU A 314 -17.72 -13.87 12.05
CA GLU A 314 -18.65 -14.75 11.32
C GLU A 314 -18.54 -14.56 9.79
N ASN A 315 -18.35 -13.33 9.32
CA ASN A 315 -18.09 -13.02 7.92
C ASN A 315 -16.58 -13.01 7.65
N ALA A 316 -16.12 -13.87 6.74
CA ALA A 316 -14.71 -14.01 6.41
C ALA A 316 -14.10 -12.77 5.75
N GLN A 317 -14.85 -12.02 4.92
CA GLN A 317 -14.36 -10.81 4.25
C GLN A 317 -14.14 -9.68 5.26
N VAL A 318 -15.13 -9.47 6.14
CA VAL A 318 -15.06 -8.56 7.28
C VAL A 318 -13.91 -8.93 8.21
N GLY A 319 -13.80 -10.21 8.57
CA GLY A 319 -12.70 -10.70 9.40
C GLY A 319 -11.33 -10.43 8.78
N ASN A 320 -11.14 -10.77 7.50
CA ASN A 320 -9.89 -10.50 6.79
C ASN A 320 -9.55 -9.00 6.82
N TYR A 321 -10.49 -8.14 6.48
CA TYR A 321 -10.25 -6.70 6.48
C TYR A 321 -9.85 -6.18 7.87
N ILE A 322 -10.61 -6.53 8.91
CA ILE A 322 -10.34 -6.07 10.29
C ILE A 322 -9.01 -6.61 10.83
N TYR A 323 -8.68 -7.89 10.60
CA TYR A 323 -7.37 -8.42 10.99
C TYR A 323 -6.25 -7.66 10.27
N GLY A 324 -6.42 -7.41 8.98
CA GLY A 324 -5.52 -6.61 8.17
C GLY A 324 -5.23 -5.23 8.75
N LEU A 325 -6.28 -4.47 9.07
CA LEU A 325 -6.16 -3.15 9.70
C LEU A 325 -5.49 -3.21 11.08
N ASN A 326 -5.82 -4.21 11.89
CA ASN A 326 -5.21 -4.38 13.21
C ASN A 326 -3.71 -4.68 13.10
N TYR A 327 -3.27 -5.50 12.15
CA TYR A 327 -1.85 -5.73 11.91
C TYR A 327 -1.13 -4.47 11.38
N LEU A 328 -1.74 -3.69 10.47
CA LEU A 328 -1.18 -2.39 10.06
C LEU A 328 -1.08 -1.41 11.21
N THR A 329 -2.07 -1.39 12.11
CA THR A 329 -2.06 -0.55 13.32
C THR A 329 -0.85 -0.84 14.19
N LEU A 330 -0.53 -2.13 14.41
CA LEU A 330 0.67 -2.53 15.13
C LEU A 330 1.97 -2.13 14.40
N ALA A 331 2.01 -2.31 13.08
CA ALA A 331 3.17 -1.92 12.27
C ALA A 331 3.44 -0.40 12.31
N PHE A 332 2.38 0.43 12.23
CA PHE A 332 2.49 1.88 12.41
C PHE A 332 3.03 2.27 13.78
N LEU A 333 2.77 1.48 14.82
CA LEU A 333 3.28 1.72 16.17
C LEU A 333 4.68 1.11 16.42
N ASN A 334 5.39 0.73 15.35
CA ASN A 334 6.74 0.15 15.41
C ASN A 334 6.80 -1.19 16.19
N GLU A 335 5.68 -1.92 16.25
CA GLU A 335 5.64 -3.27 16.80
C GLU A 335 5.91 -4.28 15.68
N ASN A 336 6.98 -5.08 15.82
CA ASN A 336 7.37 -6.18 14.92
C ASN A 336 7.04 -5.91 13.42
N VAL A 337 7.57 -4.81 12.91
CA VAL A 337 7.09 -4.13 11.70
C VAL A 337 6.97 -5.07 10.50
N SER A 338 8.05 -5.76 10.12
CA SER A 338 8.03 -6.65 8.95
C SER A 338 6.99 -7.76 9.06
N ARG A 339 6.90 -8.42 10.22
CA ARG A 339 5.95 -9.51 10.44
C ARG A 339 4.50 -9.02 10.43
N ASN A 340 4.25 -7.89 11.06
CA ASN A 340 2.91 -7.30 11.08
C ASN A 340 2.50 -6.79 9.69
N ILE A 341 3.42 -6.24 8.89
CA ILE A 341 3.14 -5.91 7.49
C ILE A 341 2.84 -7.18 6.69
N GLU A 342 3.65 -8.24 6.81
CA GLU A 342 3.40 -9.52 6.16
C GLU A 342 2.00 -10.08 6.48
N SER A 343 1.63 -10.15 7.76
CA SER A 343 0.30 -10.62 8.17
C SER A 343 -0.81 -9.66 7.70
N ALA A 344 -0.60 -8.35 7.74
CA ALA A 344 -1.57 -7.40 7.21
C ALA A 344 -1.86 -7.62 5.72
N LEU A 345 -0.80 -7.80 4.91
CA LEU A 345 -0.94 -8.05 3.48
C LEU A 345 -1.61 -9.40 3.22
N GLU A 346 -1.28 -10.44 3.98
CA GLU A 346 -1.93 -11.75 3.86
C GLU A 346 -3.46 -11.64 3.98
N TYR A 347 -3.94 -10.89 4.96
CA TYR A 347 -5.37 -10.73 5.20
C TYR A 347 -6.03 -9.74 4.22
N LEU A 348 -5.45 -8.55 3.99
CA LEU A 348 -6.06 -7.53 3.12
C LEU A 348 -6.09 -7.94 1.64
N GLN A 349 -5.16 -8.78 1.21
CA GLN A 349 -5.06 -9.21 -0.20
C GLN A 349 -5.89 -10.46 -0.49
N LYS A 350 -6.41 -11.12 0.53
CA LYS A 350 -7.02 -12.46 0.43
C LYS A 350 -8.24 -12.47 -0.49
N ASP A 351 -9.08 -11.44 -0.41
CA ASP A 351 -10.28 -11.33 -1.24
C ASP A 351 -9.91 -11.14 -2.71
N PHE A 352 -9.03 -10.17 -3.02
CA PHE A 352 -8.56 -9.98 -4.41
C PHE A 352 -7.90 -11.23 -4.97
N GLN A 353 -7.02 -11.87 -4.21
CA GLN A 353 -6.36 -13.10 -4.64
C GLN A 353 -7.37 -14.23 -4.87
N PHE A 354 -8.37 -14.38 -4.00
CA PHE A 354 -9.41 -15.39 -4.18
C PHE A 354 -10.22 -15.14 -5.45
N TYR A 355 -10.77 -13.94 -5.66
CA TYR A 355 -11.62 -13.65 -6.82
C TYR A 355 -10.83 -13.63 -8.14
N GLN A 356 -9.62 -13.08 -8.14
CA GLN A 356 -8.80 -12.99 -9.35
C GLN A 356 -8.19 -14.33 -9.74
N ILE A 357 -7.67 -15.11 -8.77
CA ILE A 357 -6.97 -16.37 -9.04
C ILE A 357 -7.95 -17.53 -9.18
N GLN A 358 -8.96 -17.62 -8.32
CA GLN A 358 -9.85 -18.78 -8.29
C GLN A 358 -11.12 -18.58 -9.14
N GLN A 359 -11.62 -17.34 -9.25
CA GLN A 359 -12.85 -17.05 -9.99
C GLN A 359 -12.61 -16.27 -11.28
N HIS A 360 -11.37 -15.93 -11.61
CA HIS A 360 -10.99 -15.14 -12.79
C HIS A 360 -11.83 -13.87 -12.98
N THR A 361 -12.23 -13.26 -11.86
CA THR A 361 -13.12 -12.11 -11.83
C THR A 361 -12.38 -10.92 -11.24
N PHE A 362 -12.21 -9.87 -12.04
CA PHE A 362 -11.60 -8.63 -11.60
C PHE A 362 -12.66 -7.70 -11.01
N LEU A 363 -12.45 -7.27 -9.76
CA LEU A 363 -13.26 -6.28 -9.09
C LEU A 363 -12.36 -5.14 -8.61
N LEU A 364 -12.65 -3.94 -9.09
CA LEU A 364 -11.83 -2.75 -8.85
C LEU A 364 -11.65 -2.47 -7.36
N THR A 365 -12.69 -2.63 -6.55
CA THR A 365 -12.64 -2.41 -5.10
C THR A 365 -11.68 -3.37 -4.39
N TYR A 366 -11.65 -4.64 -4.79
CA TYR A 366 -10.70 -5.63 -4.26
C TYR A 366 -9.27 -5.31 -4.69
N PHE A 367 -9.08 -4.89 -5.95
CA PHE A 367 -7.78 -4.45 -6.43
C PHE A 367 -7.28 -3.19 -5.71
N GLN A 368 -8.15 -2.21 -5.47
CA GLN A 368 -7.82 -0.99 -4.72
C GLN A 368 -7.37 -1.32 -3.30
N ASN A 369 -8.07 -2.19 -2.57
CA ASN A 369 -7.63 -2.67 -1.24
C ASN A 369 -6.28 -3.40 -1.31
N TYR A 370 -6.11 -4.24 -2.34
CA TYR A 370 -4.88 -4.99 -2.60
C TYR A 370 -3.66 -4.07 -2.83
N ILE A 371 -3.75 -3.11 -3.76
CA ILE A 371 -2.64 -2.24 -4.14
C ILE A 371 -2.32 -1.20 -3.06
N THR A 372 -3.35 -0.62 -2.42
CA THR A 372 -3.18 0.38 -1.35
C THR A 372 -2.54 -0.23 -0.11
N SER A 373 -2.89 -1.47 0.26
CA SER A 373 -2.23 -2.18 1.37
C SER A 373 -0.71 -2.30 1.17
N MET A 374 -0.24 -2.57 -0.05
CA MET A 374 1.19 -2.65 -0.38
C MET A 374 1.88 -1.29 -0.29
N PHE A 375 1.24 -0.22 -0.79
CA PHE A 375 1.76 1.14 -0.65
C PHE A 375 1.89 1.56 0.81
N VAL A 376 0.90 1.25 1.65
CA VAL A 376 0.95 1.52 3.10
C VAL A 376 2.08 0.74 3.77
N GLY A 377 2.24 -0.55 3.47
CA GLY A 377 3.34 -1.36 3.98
C GLY A 377 4.72 -0.80 3.59
N ALA A 378 4.90 -0.45 2.31
CA ALA A 378 6.14 0.14 1.82
C ALA A 378 6.42 1.51 2.47
N TYR A 379 5.38 2.31 2.72
CA TYR A 379 5.51 3.58 3.43
C TYR A 379 5.97 3.41 4.87
N ILE A 380 5.39 2.46 5.63
CA ILE A 380 5.81 2.16 7.01
C ILE A 380 7.29 1.78 7.05
N LEU A 381 7.72 0.87 6.17
CA LEU A 381 9.13 0.43 6.07
C LEU A 381 10.06 1.59 5.72
N SER A 382 9.67 2.43 4.74
CA SER A 382 10.44 3.60 4.33
C SER A 382 10.58 4.62 5.45
N GLY A 383 9.50 4.88 6.19
CA GLY A 383 9.50 5.87 7.27
C GLY A 383 10.28 5.38 8.49
N LEU A 384 10.14 4.12 8.87
CA LEU A 384 10.89 3.56 10.00
C LEU A 384 12.31 3.14 9.63
N HIS A 385 12.66 3.20 8.34
CA HIS A 385 13.97 2.79 7.85
C HIS A 385 14.31 1.34 8.25
N GLN A 386 13.32 0.44 8.12
CA GLN A 386 13.42 -0.98 8.48
C GLN A 386 13.24 -1.87 7.25
N ASP A 387 13.91 -3.02 7.26
CA ASP A 387 13.76 -4.12 6.29
C ASP A 387 13.78 -3.67 4.82
N ARG A 388 14.97 -3.27 4.36
CA ARG A 388 15.19 -2.78 3.00
C ARG A 388 14.83 -3.80 1.92
N GLU A 389 15.13 -5.07 2.13
CA GLU A 389 14.82 -6.12 1.14
C GLU A 389 13.31 -6.25 0.95
N TYR A 390 12.55 -6.24 2.05
CA TYR A 390 11.10 -6.29 1.95
C TYR A 390 10.51 -5.03 1.31
N PHE A 391 11.03 -3.85 1.66
CA PHE A 391 10.66 -2.59 1.02
C PHE A 391 10.90 -2.62 -0.50
N GLU A 392 12.09 -3.04 -0.95
CA GLU A 392 12.42 -3.13 -2.37
C GLU A 392 11.55 -4.18 -3.10
N ASN A 393 11.21 -5.29 -2.43
CA ASN A 393 10.31 -6.29 -3.01
C ASN A 393 8.88 -5.76 -3.17
N LEU A 394 8.36 -5.01 -2.19
CA LEU A 394 7.06 -4.36 -2.29
C LEU A 394 7.02 -3.34 -3.43
N LEU A 395 8.05 -2.50 -3.58
CA LEU A 395 8.14 -1.55 -4.70
C LEU A 395 8.11 -2.24 -6.06
N ARG A 396 8.93 -3.29 -6.22
CA ARG A 396 8.96 -4.08 -7.46
C ARG A 396 7.60 -4.72 -7.76
N ARG A 397 6.93 -5.22 -6.72
CA ARG A 397 5.59 -5.82 -6.86
C ARG A 397 4.57 -4.77 -7.28
N ILE A 398 4.52 -3.62 -6.60
CA ILE A 398 3.64 -2.49 -6.95
C ILE A 398 3.85 -2.09 -8.42
N GLN A 399 5.10 -1.88 -8.85
CA GLN A 399 5.41 -1.54 -10.25
C GLN A 399 4.88 -2.58 -11.24
N THR A 400 5.05 -3.86 -10.92
CA THR A 400 4.60 -4.98 -11.76
C THR A 400 3.07 -5.02 -11.86
N GLU A 401 2.37 -4.86 -10.74
CA GLU A 401 0.92 -4.89 -10.67
C GLU A 401 0.29 -3.68 -11.39
N LEU A 402 0.84 -2.48 -11.21
CA LEU A 402 0.38 -1.28 -11.93
C LEU A 402 0.56 -1.41 -13.43
N ALA A 403 1.67 -2.00 -13.89
CA ALA A 403 1.90 -2.26 -15.31
C ALA A 403 0.95 -3.34 -15.87
N GLN A 404 0.61 -4.34 -15.06
CA GLN A 404 -0.28 -5.43 -15.45
C GLN A 404 -1.74 -4.98 -15.60
N TYR A 405 -2.19 -4.01 -14.79
CA TYR A 405 -3.58 -3.57 -14.71
C TYR A 405 -3.80 -2.12 -15.17
N ASP A 406 -2.87 -1.56 -15.98
CA ASP A 406 -2.92 -0.17 -16.48
C ASP A 406 -4.23 0.16 -17.22
N ASP A 407 -4.84 -0.82 -17.89
CA ASP A 407 -6.06 -0.68 -18.69
C ASP A 407 -7.36 -0.64 -17.88
N VAL A 408 -7.32 -1.08 -16.61
CA VAL A 408 -8.50 -1.16 -15.72
C VAL A 408 -8.48 -0.13 -14.59
N ILE A 409 -7.37 0.58 -14.40
CA ILE A 409 -7.21 1.64 -13.39
C ILE A 409 -7.61 2.98 -14.01
N ASN A 410 -8.42 3.77 -13.31
CA ASN A 410 -8.76 5.11 -13.79
C ASN A 410 -7.54 6.05 -13.70
N GLU A 411 -7.55 7.10 -14.52
CA GLU A 411 -6.42 8.02 -14.65
C GLU A 411 -6.05 8.72 -13.33
N ASP A 412 -7.04 9.07 -12.51
CA ASP A 412 -6.84 9.75 -11.22
C ASP A 412 -6.12 8.84 -10.20
N ASP A 413 -6.52 7.56 -10.12
CA ASP A 413 -5.90 6.55 -9.27
C ASP A 413 -4.49 6.20 -9.76
N MET A 414 -4.31 6.04 -11.07
CA MET A 414 -2.99 5.76 -11.66
C MET A 414 -2.00 6.91 -11.39
N ASN A 415 -2.47 8.16 -11.47
CA ASN A 415 -1.65 9.32 -11.15
C ASN A 415 -1.25 9.34 -9.67
N LEU A 416 -2.18 9.07 -8.76
CA LEU A 416 -1.89 8.92 -7.32
C LEU A 416 -0.86 7.81 -7.06
N TYR A 417 -1.01 6.65 -7.70
CA TYR A 417 -0.08 5.53 -7.52
C TYR A 417 1.31 5.85 -8.05
N LYS A 418 1.43 6.52 -9.20
CA LYS A 418 2.72 6.98 -9.74
C LYS A 418 3.37 8.04 -8.85
N GLU A 419 2.58 8.96 -8.30
CA GLU A 419 3.06 9.98 -7.35
C GLU A 419 3.61 9.33 -6.08
N MET A 420 2.85 8.41 -5.48
CA MET A 420 3.27 7.66 -4.30
C MET A 420 4.51 6.80 -4.57
N LEU A 421 4.56 6.12 -5.72
CA LEU A 421 5.73 5.35 -6.13
C LEU A 421 6.97 6.25 -6.25
N GLY A 422 6.83 7.40 -6.90
CA GLY A 422 7.90 8.38 -7.04
C GLY A 422 8.36 8.97 -5.71
N MET A 423 7.48 9.09 -4.70
CA MET A 423 7.85 9.45 -3.34
C MET A 423 8.68 8.34 -2.69
N LEU A 424 8.22 7.09 -2.73
CA LEU A 424 8.90 5.96 -2.10
C LEU A 424 10.27 5.69 -2.75
N GLU A 425 10.39 5.79 -4.07
CA GLU A 425 11.65 5.63 -4.80
C GLU A 425 12.73 6.65 -4.42
N LYS A 426 12.33 7.85 -3.97
CA LYS A 426 13.23 8.89 -3.48
C LYS A 426 13.71 8.68 -2.05
N THR A 427 13.23 7.62 -1.37
CA THR A 427 13.64 7.31 0.00
C THR A 427 15.15 7.04 0.04
N ASP A 428 15.86 7.69 0.95
CA ASP A 428 17.29 7.49 1.13
C ASP A 428 17.58 6.05 1.57
N LYS A 429 18.15 5.27 0.65
CA LYS A 429 18.49 3.86 0.86
C LYS A 429 19.60 3.66 1.90
N GLU A 430 20.38 4.70 2.17
CA GLU A 430 21.44 4.71 3.18
C GLU A 430 20.90 5.03 4.58
N ALA A 431 19.74 5.69 4.66
CA ALA A 431 19.06 6.00 5.93
C ALA A 431 18.31 4.79 6.52
N PHE A 432 18.03 3.76 5.71
CA PHE A 432 17.58 2.46 6.21
C PHE A 432 18.59 2.01 7.26
N SER A 433 18.11 1.84 8.50
CA SER A 433 18.96 1.51 9.62
C SER A 433 19.85 0.36 9.20
N SER A 434 21.15 0.63 9.14
CA SER A 434 22.17 -0.42 9.04
C SER A 434 22.26 -1.13 10.39
N ILE A 435 21.12 -1.53 10.96
CA ILE A 435 21.06 -2.90 11.39
C ILE A 435 21.07 -3.66 10.08
N SER A 436 22.29 -3.89 9.56
CA SER A 436 22.50 -5.21 9.04
C SER A 436 22.10 -6.10 10.22
N PHE A 437 20.91 -6.68 10.16
CA PHE A 437 20.96 -8.12 10.15
C PHE A 437 21.98 -8.35 9.05
N VAL A 438 23.24 -8.61 9.48
CA VAL A 438 24.12 -9.43 8.67
C VAL A 438 23.13 -10.43 8.14
N GLU A 439 22.89 -10.40 6.82
CA GLU A 439 22.16 -11.47 6.17
C GLU A 439 22.86 -12.69 6.71
N SER A 440 22.25 -13.22 7.75
CA SER A 440 22.62 -14.45 8.34
C SER A 440 21.73 -15.45 7.62
N LYS A 441 21.36 -15.13 6.36
CA LYS A 441 21.46 -16.05 5.24
C LYS A 441 22.59 -17.00 5.60
N PRO A 442 22.21 -18.23 5.93
CA PRO A 442 23.16 -19.17 6.45
C PRO A 442 24.23 -19.37 5.38
N LYS A 443 25.50 -19.42 5.78
CA LYS A 443 26.64 -19.39 4.84
C LYS A 443 26.44 -20.39 3.71
N ASP A 444 26.64 -19.97 2.46
CA ASP A 444 26.54 -20.89 1.33
C ASP A 444 27.41 -22.13 1.56
N GLU A 445 26.81 -23.30 1.34
CA GLU A 445 27.43 -24.60 1.54
C GLU A 445 27.36 -25.37 0.24
N ASP A 446 28.52 -25.81 -0.27
CA ASP A 446 28.61 -26.48 -1.56
C ASP A 446 27.77 -27.76 -1.58
N GLY A 447 26.91 -27.90 -2.59
CA GLY A 447 25.98 -29.02 -2.73
C GLY A 447 24.70 -28.96 -1.88
N PHE A 448 24.47 -27.86 -1.14
CA PHE A 448 23.25 -27.63 -0.37
C PHE A 448 22.51 -26.36 -0.81
N ILE A 449 21.18 -26.41 -0.73
CA ILE A 449 20.30 -25.25 -0.83
C ILE A 449 19.71 -25.00 0.55
N LYS A 450 19.83 -23.76 1.03
CA LYS A 450 19.27 -23.36 2.33
C LYS A 450 17.94 -22.68 2.12
N ILE A 451 16.89 -23.27 2.68
CA ILE A 451 15.50 -22.93 2.38
C ILE A 451 14.88 -22.38 3.65
N ARG A 452 14.41 -21.13 3.63
CA ARG A 452 13.66 -20.58 4.75
C ARG A 452 12.37 -21.37 4.93
N LEU A 453 12.12 -21.86 6.14
CA LEU A 453 10.88 -22.55 6.47
C LEU A 453 9.87 -21.54 7.03
N ASP A 454 8.63 -21.63 6.54
CA ASP A 454 7.51 -20.86 7.06
C ASP A 454 6.90 -21.63 8.23
N LEU A 455 7.31 -21.28 9.45
CA LEU A 455 6.98 -22.03 10.66
C LEU A 455 6.00 -21.25 11.55
N SER A 456 4.96 -21.92 11.99
CA SER A 456 4.08 -21.43 13.05
C SER A 456 4.82 -21.35 14.40
N PRO A 457 4.30 -20.56 15.37
CA PRO A 457 4.88 -20.50 16.71
C PRO A 457 4.98 -21.87 17.41
N GLN A 458 4.05 -22.78 17.13
CA GLN A 458 4.02 -24.13 17.71
C GLN A 458 5.14 -25.01 17.13
N GLU A 459 5.33 -24.96 15.81
CA GLU A 459 6.41 -25.70 15.14
C GLU A 459 7.78 -25.16 15.56
N MET A 460 7.90 -23.84 15.71
CA MET A 460 9.11 -23.21 16.23
C MET A 460 9.43 -23.65 17.67
N GLN A 461 8.42 -23.75 18.53
CA GLN A 461 8.59 -24.27 19.88
C GLN A 461 9.01 -25.75 19.85
N LYS A 462 8.36 -26.57 19.02
CA LYS A 462 8.68 -27.98 18.87
C LYS A 462 10.13 -28.20 18.40
N ILE A 463 10.60 -27.42 17.44
CA ILE A 463 12.00 -27.44 16.97
C ILE A 463 12.95 -27.13 18.12
N LYS A 464 12.67 -26.07 18.91
CA LYS A 464 13.51 -25.70 20.07
C LYS A 464 13.55 -26.82 21.11
N GLU A 465 12.42 -27.46 21.39
CA GLU A 465 12.34 -28.61 22.30
C GLU A 465 13.19 -29.77 21.80
N LEU A 466 13.08 -30.14 20.52
CA LEU A 466 13.86 -31.22 19.91
C LEU A 466 15.36 -30.94 19.91
N MET A 467 15.77 -29.73 19.51
CA MET A 467 17.17 -29.32 19.55
C MET A 467 17.74 -29.34 20.96
N THR A 468 16.95 -28.91 21.96
CA THR A 468 17.36 -28.94 23.37
C THR A 468 17.52 -30.38 23.87
N LYS A 469 16.61 -31.29 23.51
CA LYS A 469 16.73 -32.72 23.85
C LYS A 469 17.98 -33.33 23.21
N GLU A 470 18.24 -33.01 21.94
CA GLU A 470 19.41 -33.49 21.21
C GLU A 470 20.72 -33.01 21.86
N GLN A 471 20.83 -31.72 22.20
CA GLN A 471 22.00 -31.13 22.85
C GLN A 471 22.25 -31.67 24.27
N ASN A 472 21.19 -32.00 24.99
CA ASN A 472 21.27 -32.54 26.35
C ASN A 472 21.49 -34.08 26.38
N THR A 473 21.56 -34.73 25.22
CA THR A 473 21.84 -36.17 25.15
C THR A 473 23.30 -36.42 25.56
N PRO A 474 23.57 -37.30 26.54
CA PRO A 474 24.93 -37.56 27.01
C PRO A 474 25.88 -37.97 25.88
N GLN A 475 27.13 -37.51 25.94
CA GLN A 475 28.16 -37.89 24.98
C GLN A 475 28.33 -39.43 24.95
N GLY A 476 28.02 -40.04 23.81
CA GLY A 476 28.11 -41.48 23.59
C GLY A 476 26.76 -42.21 23.56
N GLU A 477 25.66 -41.55 23.92
CA GLU A 477 24.31 -42.09 23.75
C GLU A 477 23.72 -41.66 22.39
N VAL A 478 22.91 -42.55 21.79
CA VAL A 478 22.25 -42.27 20.50
C VAL A 478 20.96 -41.51 20.79
N PHE A 479 20.84 -40.29 20.25
CA PHE A 479 19.60 -39.54 20.31
C PHE A 479 18.52 -40.24 19.48
N CYS A 480 17.33 -40.38 20.07
CA CYS A 480 16.19 -41.04 19.45
C CYS A 480 14.98 -40.11 19.40
N LEU A 481 14.23 -40.18 18.31
CA LEU A 481 12.97 -39.47 18.13
C LEU A 481 11.81 -40.44 18.34
N ASP A 482 10.71 -39.98 18.94
CA ASP A 482 9.48 -40.75 18.92
C ASP A 482 8.81 -40.68 17.52
N VAL A 483 7.80 -41.51 17.29
CA VAL A 483 7.15 -41.59 15.96
C VAL A 483 6.55 -40.23 15.55
N ALA A 484 5.97 -39.49 16.49
CA ALA A 484 5.35 -38.19 16.21
C ALA A 484 6.41 -37.13 15.88
N ASP A 485 7.56 -37.16 16.54
CA ASP A 485 8.70 -36.31 16.27
C ASP A 485 9.29 -36.60 14.87
N VAL A 486 9.34 -37.87 14.47
CA VAL A 486 9.73 -38.26 13.10
C VAL A 486 8.75 -37.72 12.07
N GLU A 487 7.44 -37.89 12.29
CA GLU A 487 6.41 -37.35 11.39
C GLU A 487 6.48 -35.83 11.25
N PHE A 488 6.76 -35.13 12.35
CA PHE A 488 6.97 -33.69 12.36
C PHE A 488 8.21 -33.31 11.54
N MET A 489 9.34 -33.99 11.74
CA MET A 489 10.55 -33.71 10.96
C MET A 489 10.35 -34.02 9.46
N LEU A 490 9.63 -35.09 9.12
CA LEU A 490 9.27 -35.40 7.74
C LEU A 490 8.34 -34.35 7.12
N SER A 491 7.42 -33.74 7.87
CA SER A 491 6.64 -32.62 7.34
C SER A 491 7.51 -31.39 7.01
N LEU A 492 8.53 -31.11 7.82
CA LEU A 492 9.48 -30.02 7.52
C LEU A 492 10.32 -30.33 6.27
N VAL A 493 10.75 -31.59 6.12
CA VAL A 493 11.44 -32.07 4.91
C VAL A 493 10.53 -31.85 3.69
N TYR A 494 9.27 -32.29 3.75
CA TYR A 494 8.34 -32.10 2.64
C TYR A 494 8.11 -30.62 2.32
N GLN A 495 7.93 -29.76 3.33
CA GLN A 495 7.79 -28.32 3.14
C GLN A 495 9.00 -27.74 2.38
N ALA A 496 10.23 -28.09 2.79
CA ALA A 496 11.44 -27.64 2.12
C ALA A 496 11.50 -28.10 0.65
N TYR A 497 11.20 -29.38 0.39
CA TYR A 497 11.14 -29.92 -0.97
C TYR A 497 10.07 -29.21 -1.82
N LYS A 498 8.90 -28.94 -1.25
CA LYS A 498 7.79 -28.26 -1.93
C LYS A 498 8.15 -26.83 -2.34
N ILE A 499 8.83 -26.08 -1.46
CA ILE A 499 9.33 -24.72 -1.78
C ILE A 499 10.29 -24.74 -2.98
N GLN A 500 11.06 -25.82 -3.14
CA GLN A 500 11.93 -26.02 -4.31
C GLN A 500 11.22 -26.58 -5.55
N GLY A 501 9.89 -26.62 -5.54
CA GLY A 501 9.07 -27.11 -6.65
C GLY A 501 9.04 -28.64 -6.74
N TYR A 502 9.05 -29.36 -5.62
CA TYR A 502 8.73 -30.78 -5.59
C TYR A 502 7.23 -30.98 -5.38
N GLU A 503 6.54 -31.45 -6.43
CA GLU A 503 5.07 -31.57 -6.45
C GLU A 503 4.49 -32.74 -5.61
N GLY A 504 5.33 -33.59 -5.03
CA GLY A 504 4.88 -34.83 -4.39
C GLY A 504 4.35 -35.85 -5.40
N ILE A 505 4.04 -37.06 -4.94
CA ILE A 505 3.30 -38.07 -5.72
C ILE A 505 2.20 -38.68 -4.87
N ALA A 506 1.07 -39.05 -5.48
CA ALA A 506 -0.02 -39.67 -4.73
C ALA A 506 0.41 -41.06 -4.18
N PRO A 507 -0.18 -41.52 -3.06
CA PRO A 507 0.20 -42.79 -2.42
C PRO A 507 0.14 -44.02 -3.34
N ASP A 508 -0.78 -44.03 -4.31
CA ASP A 508 -0.85 -45.12 -5.29
C ASP A 508 0.33 -45.09 -6.27
N PHE A 509 0.75 -43.89 -6.70
CA PHE A 509 1.98 -43.75 -7.47
C PHE A 509 3.19 -44.13 -6.64
N PHE A 510 3.22 -43.80 -5.34
CA PHE A 510 4.30 -44.24 -4.46
C PHE A 510 4.42 -45.76 -4.46
N LYS A 511 3.31 -46.50 -4.31
CA LYS A 511 3.31 -47.98 -4.41
C LYS A 511 3.82 -48.47 -5.76
N ILE A 512 3.35 -47.87 -6.87
CA ILE A 512 3.83 -48.20 -8.22
C ILE A 512 5.34 -48.00 -8.32
N ARG A 513 5.88 -46.90 -7.80
CA ARG A 513 7.33 -46.63 -7.81
C ARG A 513 8.08 -47.60 -6.90
N MET A 514 7.53 -48.00 -5.76
CA MET A 514 8.12 -49.02 -4.91
C MET A 514 8.24 -50.38 -5.60
N GLU A 515 7.23 -50.77 -6.39
CA GLU A 515 7.30 -51.98 -7.21
C GLU A 515 8.27 -51.83 -8.39
N GLU A 516 8.17 -50.76 -9.16
CA GLU A 516 8.93 -50.58 -10.40
C GLU A 516 10.43 -50.35 -10.15
N VAL A 517 10.77 -49.51 -9.17
CA VAL A 517 12.14 -49.06 -8.90
C VAL A 517 12.86 -50.00 -7.95
N PHE A 518 12.15 -50.51 -6.93
CA PHE A 518 12.75 -51.30 -5.86
C PHE A 518 12.31 -52.77 -5.84
N GLY A 519 11.40 -53.19 -6.72
CA GLY A 519 10.89 -54.57 -6.76
C GLY A 519 9.96 -54.94 -5.61
N VAL A 520 9.48 -53.96 -4.84
CA VAL A 520 8.69 -54.19 -3.61
C VAL A 520 7.20 -54.24 -3.93
N ARG A 521 6.65 -55.46 -4.04
CA ARG A 521 5.21 -55.68 -4.26
C ARG A 521 4.38 -55.76 -2.99
N ASP A 522 4.97 -56.32 -1.94
CA ASP A 522 4.32 -56.56 -0.66
C ASP A 522 5.27 -56.18 0.45
N PHE A 523 4.89 -55.14 1.22
CA PHE A 523 5.75 -54.61 2.26
C PHE A 523 5.99 -55.63 3.40
N SER A 524 5.03 -56.53 3.64
CA SER A 524 5.12 -57.51 4.73
C SER A 524 6.27 -58.52 4.55
N GLN A 525 6.68 -58.78 3.30
CA GLN A 525 7.73 -59.75 2.97
C GLN A 525 9.15 -59.21 3.16
N MET A 526 9.27 -57.90 3.41
CA MET A 526 10.54 -57.19 3.54
C MET A 526 10.78 -56.67 4.97
N GLY A 527 10.04 -57.20 5.96
CA GLY A 527 10.15 -56.81 7.38
C GLY A 527 11.53 -57.00 8.03
N LYS A 528 12.47 -57.65 7.34
CA LYS A 528 13.90 -57.72 7.73
C LYS A 528 14.71 -56.46 7.37
N TYR A 529 14.20 -55.62 6.47
CA TYR A 529 14.90 -54.43 5.97
C TYR A 529 14.20 -53.13 6.32
N PHE A 530 12.89 -53.16 6.60
CA PHE A 530 12.18 -51.96 7.01
C PHE A 530 11.03 -52.21 7.98
N VAL A 531 10.57 -51.13 8.60
CA VAL A 531 9.42 -51.09 9.51
C VAL A 531 8.40 -50.07 8.98
N ASP A 532 7.13 -50.43 9.02
CA ASP A 532 6.00 -49.60 8.56
C ASP A 532 5.36 -48.84 9.74
N PHE A 533 5.29 -47.51 9.63
CA PHE A 533 4.71 -46.58 10.61
C PHE A 533 3.48 -45.84 10.07
N ASP A 534 2.62 -46.52 9.32
CA ASP A 534 1.38 -46.01 8.72
C ASP A 534 1.62 -44.88 7.68
N ARG A 535 2.07 -43.69 8.12
CA ARG A 535 2.43 -42.52 7.31
C ARG A 535 3.78 -42.65 6.59
N PHE A 536 4.76 -43.26 7.25
CA PHE A 536 6.10 -43.42 6.69
C PHE A 536 6.64 -44.85 6.87
N MET A 537 7.73 -45.17 6.18
CA MET A 537 8.50 -46.40 6.36
C MET A 537 9.94 -46.09 6.70
N VAL A 538 10.59 -46.95 7.46
CA VAL A 538 11.99 -46.80 7.88
C VAL A 538 12.79 -47.99 7.39
N VAL A 539 13.77 -47.77 6.51
CA VAL A 539 14.70 -48.80 6.04
C VAL A 539 15.88 -48.90 7.01
N GLY A 540 15.77 -49.86 7.93
CA GLY A 540 16.79 -50.17 8.94
C GLY A 540 17.05 -49.08 9.97
N VAL A 541 17.70 -49.44 11.08
CA VAL A 541 18.38 -48.48 11.97
C VAL A 541 19.87 -48.70 11.87
N ALA A 542 20.60 -47.69 11.38
CA ALA A 542 22.05 -47.70 11.38
C ALA A 542 22.54 -46.88 12.60
N ASP A 543 23.18 -47.54 13.55
CA ASP A 543 23.68 -46.88 14.77
C ASP A 543 24.85 -45.93 14.54
N ARG A 544 25.41 -45.94 13.34
CA ARG A 544 26.56 -45.12 12.95
C ARG A 544 26.34 -44.61 11.53
N LYS A 545 27.08 -43.56 11.14
CA LYS A 545 27.19 -43.06 9.75
C LYS A 545 27.88 -44.07 8.81
N CYS A 546 27.67 -45.37 9.00
CA CYS A 546 28.22 -46.44 8.19
C CYS A 546 27.15 -47.51 8.00
N TYR A 547 27.02 -48.00 6.77
CA TYR A 547 25.87 -48.81 6.34
C TYR A 547 26.22 -50.28 6.09
N LYS A 548 27.49 -50.69 6.30
CA LYS A 548 27.90 -52.10 6.23
C LYS A 548 27.42 -52.84 7.48
N GLN A 549 26.42 -53.68 7.32
CA GLN A 549 25.79 -54.46 8.38
C GLN A 549 26.67 -55.64 8.80
N ASN A 550 26.82 -55.83 10.11
CA ASN A 550 26.85 -57.17 10.71
C ASN A 550 26.59 -57.03 12.23
N LEU A 551 25.45 -57.58 12.68
CA LEU A 551 25.24 -58.28 13.97
C LEU A 551 24.46 -57.64 15.14
N LEU A 552 23.79 -56.49 15.02
CA LEU A 552 22.87 -55.98 16.08
C LEU A 552 21.54 -55.39 15.56
N ILE A 553 21.17 -55.70 14.31
CA ILE A 553 20.05 -55.03 13.62
C ILE A 553 18.69 -55.61 14.02
N ASP A 554 18.59 -56.92 14.26
CA ASP A 554 17.32 -57.57 14.58
C ASP A 554 16.73 -57.11 15.92
N GLU A 555 17.57 -56.87 16.94
CA GLU A 555 17.10 -56.33 18.24
C GLU A 555 16.57 -54.89 18.09
N ARG A 556 17.24 -54.07 17.27
CA ARG A 556 16.84 -52.67 17.06
C ARG A 556 15.64 -52.53 16.15
N LEU A 557 15.55 -53.36 15.11
CA LEU A 557 14.34 -53.51 14.30
C LEU A 557 13.18 -54.02 15.16
N GLY A 558 13.42 -54.94 16.10
CA GLY A 558 12.41 -55.37 17.07
C GLY A 558 11.89 -54.21 17.93
N ARG A 559 12.78 -53.38 18.49
CA ARG A 559 12.37 -52.18 19.26
C ARG A 559 11.64 -51.13 18.42
N LEU A 560 12.04 -50.96 17.16
CA LEU A 560 11.31 -50.12 16.20
C LEU A 560 9.92 -50.68 15.89
N GLN A 561 9.79 -51.99 15.70
CA GLN A 561 8.51 -52.67 15.44
C GLN A 561 7.54 -52.50 16.62
N GLU A 562 8.04 -52.35 17.84
CA GLU A 562 7.25 -51.98 19.02
C GLU A 562 6.77 -50.51 19.03
N LYS A 563 7.09 -49.73 17.98
CA LYS A 563 6.72 -48.32 17.75
C LYS A 563 7.13 -47.34 18.86
N GLN A 564 8.22 -47.61 19.59
CA GLN A 564 8.58 -46.81 20.77
C GLN A 564 9.51 -45.62 20.48
N SER A 565 10.55 -45.81 19.66
CA SER A 565 11.49 -44.74 19.30
C SER A 565 12.36 -45.14 18.11
N VAL A 566 12.78 -44.15 17.31
CA VAL A 566 13.68 -44.29 16.16
C VAL A 566 15.02 -43.66 16.51
N CYS A 567 16.08 -44.46 16.51
CA CYS A 567 17.43 -44.06 16.90
C CYS A 567 18.38 -44.17 15.69
N GLY A 568 19.38 -43.29 15.59
CA GLY A 568 20.45 -43.42 14.59
C GLY A 568 20.10 -42.88 13.19
N TYR A 569 20.93 -43.23 12.20
CA TYR A 569 20.73 -42.84 10.79
C TYR A 569 19.90 -43.91 10.09
N SER A 570 18.77 -43.50 9.52
CA SER A 570 17.81 -44.37 8.87
C SER A 570 17.33 -43.73 7.59
N LEU A 571 16.99 -44.53 6.58
CA LEU A 571 16.34 -44.00 5.38
C LEU A 571 14.82 -44.05 5.58
N PHE A 572 14.20 -42.88 5.60
CA PHE A 572 12.77 -42.69 5.76
C PHE A 572 12.12 -42.54 4.39
N PHE A 573 10.98 -43.21 4.20
CA PHE A 573 10.09 -43.04 3.06
C PHE A 573 8.79 -42.42 3.55
N ASP A 574 8.52 -41.18 3.19
CA ASP A 574 7.20 -40.56 3.36
C ASP A 574 6.28 -41.10 2.26
N LYS A 575 5.27 -41.88 2.66
CA LYS A 575 4.34 -42.52 1.72
C LYS A 575 3.27 -41.57 1.20
N GLU A 576 2.98 -40.50 1.95
CA GLU A 576 1.94 -39.54 1.59
C GLU A 576 2.44 -38.60 0.50
N ASN A 577 3.70 -38.14 0.64
CA ASN A 577 4.29 -37.17 -0.27
C ASN A 577 5.26 -37.80 -1.28
N GLY A 578 5.64 -39.06 -1.06
CA GLY A 578 6.61 -39.78 -1.87
C GLY A 578 7.98 -39.12 -1.85
N ILE A 579 8.58 -39.03 -0.66
CA ILE A 579 9.91 -38.47 -0.45
C ILE A 579 10.76 -39.45 0.36
N MET A 580 12.06 -39.48 0.05
CA MET A 580 13.09 -40.14 0.82
C MET A 580 14.03 -39.15 1.45
N THR A 581 14.35 -39.37 2.73
CA THR A 581 15.42 -38.67 3.44
C THR A 581 16.14 -39.63 4.37
N ASP A 582 17.46 -39.51 4.49
CA ASP A 582 18.26 -40.28 5.46
C ASP A 582 18.68 -39.47 6.69
N GLU A 583 18.33 -38.19 6.73
CA GLU A 583 18.58 -37.27 7.82
C GLU A 583 17.25 -36.67 8.28
N ILE A 584 16.99 -36.78 9.58
CA ILE A 584 15.82 -36.18 10.26
C ILE A 584 16.22 -35.47 11.57
N LEU A 585 17.52 -35.41 11.87
CA LEU A 585 18.02 -34.77 13.07
C LEU A 585 17.96 -33.24 12.91
N PRO A 586 17.30 -32.51 13.83
CA PRO A 586 17.19 -31.06 13.76
C PRO A 586 18.55 -30.37 13.64
N SER A 587 19.57 -30.80 14.39
CA SER A 587 20.90 -30.17 14.35
C SER A 587 21.61 -30.26 12.99
N ILE A 588 21.24 -31.24 12.16
CA ILE A 588 21.83 -31.45 10.84
C ILE A 588 21.01 -30.72 9.78
N LEU A 589 19.68 -30.88 9.83
CA LEU A 589 18.76 -30.35 8.83
C LEU A 589 18.48 -28.88 8.99
N LEU A 590 18.52 -28.34 10.21
CA LEU A 590 18.04 -27.00 10.50
C LEU A 590 19.21 -26.11 10.92
N GLU A 591 19.24 -24.91 10.36
CA GLU A 591 20.12 -23.83 10.78
C GLU A 591 19.25 -22.70 11.30
N GLN A 592 19.34 -22.44 12.61
CA GLN A 592 18.70 -21.29 13.22
C GLN A 592 19.63 -20.09 13.16
N VAL A 593 19.07 -19.00 12.69
CA VAL A 593 19.78 -17.77 12.43
C VAL A 593 19.50 -16.76 13.56
N ALA A 594 20.38 -15.78 13.76
CA ALA A 594 20.29 -14.80 14.84
C ALA A 594 19.01 -13.93 14.78
N ASP A 595 18.38 -13.84 13.60
CA ASP A 595 17.08 -13.19 13.35
C ASP A 595 15.88 -14.03 13.82
N GLY A 596 16.12 -15.26 14.29
CA GLY A 596 15.08 -16.19 14.72
C GLY A 596 14.47 -17.01 13.58
N ASN A 597 14.84 -16.77 12.33
CA ASN A 597 14.45 -17.60 11.20
C ASN A 597 15.15 -18.96 11.24
N VAL A 598 14.48 -19.99 10.72
CA VAL A 598 15.01 -21.35 10.62
C VAL A 598 15.07 -21.74 9.16
N TYR A 599 16.25 -22.20 8.75
CA TYR A 599 16.52 -22.63 7.38
C TYR A 599 16.73 -24.13 7.34
N PHE A 600 16.08 -24.80 6.39
CA PHE A 600 16.32 -26.18 6.07
C PHE A 600 17.52 -26.32 5.13
N ARG A 601 18.46 -27.19 5.47
CA ARG A 601 19.65 -27.51 4.67
C ARG A 601 19.33 -28.69 3.75
N LEU A 602 18.85 -28.39 2.55
CA LEU A 602 18.49 -29.41 1.56
C LEU A 602 19.71 -29.79 0.70
N LYS A 603 20.07 -31.07 0.67
CA LYS A 603 21.06 -31.59 -0.28
C LYS A 603 20.46 -31.60 -1.69
N VAL A 604 21.12 -30.93 -2.64
CA VAL A 604 20.66 -30.88 -4.05
C VAL A 604 20.68 -32.29 -4.67
N ALA A 605 21.66 -33.09 -4.26
CA ALA A 605 21.78 -34.50 -4.61
C ALA A 605 20.51 -35.31 -4.23
N ASP A 606 19.96 -35.08 -3.04
CA ASP A 606 18.79 -35.80 -2.55
C ASP A 606 17.51 -35.32 -3.26
N LEU A 607 17.39 -34.01 -3.52
CA LEU A 607 16.29 -33.44 -4.29
C LEU A 607 16.19 -34.08 -5.68
N ASN A 608 17.31 -34.13 -6.41
CA ASN A 608 17.34 -34.69 -7.75
C ASN A 608 17.15 -36.21 -7.77
N LEU A 609 17.68 -36.91 -6.76
CA LEU A 609 17.44 -38.35 -6.60
C LEU A 609 15.96 -38.66 -6.33
N ASN A 610 15.29 -37.87 -5.48
CA ASN A 610 13.87 -38.01 -5.22
C ASN A 610 13.02 -37.74 -6.46
N ARG A 611 13.29 -36.64 -7.18
CA ARG A 611 12.61 -36.32 -8.46
C ARG A 611 12.77 -37.44 -9.48
N PHE A 612 13.96 -38.02 -9.58
CA PHE A 612 14.18 -39.17 -10.44
C PHE A 612 13.38 -40.40 -9.98
N ILE A 613 13.49 -40.79 -8.71
CA ILE A 613 12.91 -42.04 -8.22
C ILE A 613 11.39 -41.99 -8.20
N PHE A 614 10.79 -40.91 -7.70
CA PHE A 614 9.34 -40.84 -7.48
C PHE A 614 8.59 -40.16 -8.63
N GLN A 615 9.15 -39.11 -9.22
CA GLN A 615 8.51 -38.37 -10.32
C GLN A 615 8.97 -38.84 -11.71
N ASN A 616 9.88 -39.82 -11.78
CA ASN A 616 10.46 -40.33 -13.03
C ASN A 616 11.08 -39.21 -13.91
N ASN A 617 11.68 -38.21 -13.27
CA ASN A 617 12.27 -37.06 -13.94
C ASN A 617 13.68 -37.38 -14.46
N GLU A 618 13.78 -37.70 -15.76
CA GLU A 618 15.04 -38.02 -16.45
C GLU A 618 16.02 -36.83 -16.52
N THR A 619 15.54 -35.59 -16.43
CA THR A 619 16.42 -34.41 -16.36
C THR A 619 17.11 -34.35 -15.01
N ALA A 620 16.37 -34.63 -13.92
CA ALA A 620 16.94 -34.69 -12.57
C ALA A 620 17.98 -35.83 -12.44
N LEU A 621 17.77 -36.96 -13.12
CA LEU A 621 18.78 -38.03 -13.20
C LEU A 621 20.08 -37.53 -13.83
N LYS A 622 20.00 -36.84 -14.98
CA LYS A 622 21.19 -36.29 -15.66
C LYS A 622 21.93 -35.28 -14.78
N GLU A 623 21.21 -34.41 -14.09
CA GLU A 623 21.82 -33.46 -13.15
C GLU A 623 22.51 -34.21 -12.01
N PHE A 624 21.84 -35.20 -11.41
CA PHE A 624 22.40 -36.03 -10.35
C PHE A 624 23.66 -36.80 -10.77
N GLU A 625 23.71 -37.33 -12.00
CA GLU A 625 24.89 -38.00 -12.57
C GLU A 625 26.13 -37.09 -12.63
N THR A 626 25.91 -35.81 -12.93
CA THR A 626 26.97 -34.81 -13.11
C THR A 626 27.51 -34.26 -11.79
N MET A 627 26.85 -34.51 -10.67
CA MET A 627 27.27 -34.00 -9.37
C MET A 627 28.62 -34.59 -8.90
N PRO A 628 29.44 -33.78 -8.19
CA PRO A 628 30.74 -34.20 -7.67
C PRO A 628 30.60 -35.21 -6.52
N HIS A 629 29.52 -35.14 -5.76
CA HIS A 629 29.20 -36.03 -4.64
C HIS A 629 27.84 -36.70 -4.87
N THR A 630 27.73 -37.98 -4.52
CA THR A 630 26.46 -38.72 -4.57
C THR A 630 25.76 -38.70 -3.21
N SER A 631 24.44 -38.76 -3.23
CA SER A 631 23.61 -38.89 -2.02
C SER A 631 23.97 -40.15 -1.21
N THR A 632 23.96 -40.04 0.12
CA THR A 632 24.03 -41.20 1.03
C THR A 632 22.81 -42.12 0.89
N ILE A 633 21.65 -41.57 0.53
CA ILE A 633 20.45 -42.34 0.18
C ILE A 633 20.76 -43.36 -0.92
N LEU A 634 21.51 -42.96 -1.96
CA LEU A 634 21.85 -43.86 -3.07
C LEU A 634 22.64 -45.09 -2.59
N ALA A 635 23.59 -44.91 -1.68
CA ALA A 635 24.37 -46.02 -1.13
C ALA A 635 23.50 -46.95 -0.27
N ILE A 636 22.59 -46.39 0.54
CA ILE A 636 21.64 -47.16 1.35
C ILE A 636 20.72 -47.98 0.44
N LEU A 637 20.19 -47.37 -0.63
CA LEU A 637 19.30 -48.03 -1.56
C LEU A 637 19.97 -49.19 -2.29
N LEU A 638 21.21 -49.01 -2.75
CA LEU A 638 21.95 -50.07 -3.45
C LEU A 638 22.26 -51.27 -2.56
N GLU A 639 22.52 -51.05 -1.27
CA GLU A 639 22.74 -52.12 -0.29
C GLU A 639 21.43 -52.81 0.11
N SER A 640 20.35 -52.03 0.27
CA SER A 640 19.08 -52.52 0.83
C SER A 640 18.14 -53.13 -0.21
N PHE A 641 18.24 -52.69 -1.48
CA PHE A 641 17.34 -53.08 -2.57
C PHE A 641 18.13 -53.55 -3.80
N PRO A 642 18.36 -54.87 -3.95
CA PRO A 642 19.14 -55.42 -5.06
C PRO A 642 18.60 -55.07 -6.46
N ASP A 643 17.27 -54.98 -6.60
CA ASP A 643 16.61 -54.68 -7.89
C ASP A 643 16.86 -53.23 -8.35
N PHE A 644 17.13 -52.31 -7.43
CA PHE A 644 17.44 -50.92 -7.76
C PHE A 644 18.74 -50.79 -8.56
N SER A 645 19.73 -51.63 -8.27
CA SER A 645 20.96 -51.68 -9.07
C SER A 645 20.68 -52.05 -10.53
N SER A 646 19.77 -53.00 -10.75
CA SER A 646 19.34 -53.43 -12.08
C SER A 646 18.54 -52.32 -12.79
N TYR A 647 17.68 -51.62 -12.06
CA TYR A 647 16.91 -50.48 -12.57
C TYR A 647 17.83 -49.36 -13.10
N LEU A 648 18.84 -48.96 -12.32
CA LEU A 648 19.79 -47.91 -12.71
C LEU A 648 20.64 -48.30 -13.93
N LYS A 649 21.01 -49.57 -14.09
CA LYS A 649 21.76 -50.06 -15.27
C LYS A 649 21.00 -49.85 -16.58
N GLY A 650 19.67 -49.88 -16.54
CA GLY A 650 18.82 -49.64 -17.72
C GLY A 650 18.65 -48.16 -18.09
N ARG A 651 19.03 -47.23 -17.21
CA ARG A 651 18.82 -45.78 -17.37
C ARG A 651 20.10 -44.98 -17.54
N ILE A 652 21.21 -45.43 -16.94
CA ILE A 652 22.48 -44.70 -16.92
C ILE A 652 23.47 -45.32 -17.90
N ALA A 653 23.91 -44.56 -18.92
CA ALA A 653 24.79 -45.07 -19.99
C ALA A 653 26.20 -45.51 -19.52
N LYS A 654 26.69 -44.99 -18.38
CA LYS A 654 27.99 -45.37 -17.76
C LYS A 654 27.82 -45.76 -16.29
N THR A 655 26.93 -46.71 -16.03
CA THR A 655 26.47 -47.07 -14.68
C THR A 655 27.62 -47.41 -13.72
N GLU A 656 28.67 -48.11 -14.17
CA GLU A 656 29.77 -48.54 -13.28
C GLU A 656 30.55 -47.36 -12.67
N ASN A 657 30.83 -46.32 -13.45
CA ASN A 657 31.52 -45.13 -12.96
C ASN A 657 30.66 -44.33 -11.98
N PHE A 658 29.35 -44.29 -12.25
CA PHE A 658 28.37 -43.61 -11.40
C PHE A 658 28.17 -44.37 -10.07
N LEU A 659 27.98 -45.68 -10.11
CA LEU A 659 27.83 -46.54 -8.92
C LEU A 659 29.11 -46.57 -8.06
N MET A 660 30.29 -46.43 -8.65
CA MET A 660 31.54 -46.33 -7.89
C MET A 660 31.66 -45.06 -7.05
N LYS A 661 30.90 -43.99 -7.37
CA LYS A 661 30.79 -42.80 -6.50
C LYS A 661 29.94 -43.08 -5.25
N ALA A 662 28.94 -43.95 -5.38
CA ALA A 662 28.01 -44.37 -4.33
C ALA A 662 28.61 -45.44 -3.41
N LYS A 663 29.75 -45.17 -2.78
CA LYS A 663 30.37 -46.12 -1.84
C LYS A 663 29.85 -45.90 -0.42
N ALA A 664 29.32 -46.96 0.19
CA ALA A 664 29.01 -46.97 1.61
C ALA A 664 30.25 -46.63 2.44
N LYS A 665 30.10 -45.69 3.39
CA LYS A 665 31.17 -45.33 4.33
C LYS A 665 31.50 -46.55 5.20
N GLU A 666 32.77 -46.93 5.25
CA GLU A 666 33.21 -48.06 6.09
C GLU A 666 33.13 -47.66 7.57
N CYS A 667 32.66 -48.59 8.42
CA CYS A 667 32.65 -48.36 9.85
C CYS A 667 34.09 -48.30 10.37
N GLU A 668 34.43 -47.25 11.12
CA GLU A 668 35.64 -47.26 11.93
C GLU A 668 35.55 -48.45 12.91
N LYS A 669 36.60 -49.29 12.89
CA LYS A 669 36.70 -50.41 13.83
C LYS A 669 36.69 -49.83 15.26
N PRO A 670 35.94 -50.46 16.18
CA PRO A 670 35.86 -50.01 17.57
C PRO A 670 37.23 -49.90 18.23
#